data_AF-A0A818QTW9-F1
#
_entry.id   AF-A0A818QTW9-F1
#
_cell.length_a   1.000
_cell.length_b   1.000
_cell.length_c   1.000
_cell.angle_alpha   90.00
_cell.angle_beta   90.00
_cell.angle_gamma   90.00
#
_symmetry.space_group_name_H-M   'P 1'
#
loop_
_entity.id
_entity.type
_entity.pdbx_description
1 polymer ?
#
loop_
_entity_poly.entity_id
_entity_poly.type
_entity_poly.pdbx_seq_one_letter_code
_entity_poly.pdbx_strand_id
1 'polypeptide(L)'
;MLAQLSSNNDNNNSNIIDLLYHLCKENEIEKVQNILPFIGNINIINEIQSSTGSTCLHVACYYGHRDMVKILLEYGAVHSIRNLRHNLTPYEETTTDDIKQLFLEHQKLFSHNDHDYIEWSMVGDDLLEKRREFHQAIDLYKNYDSHHLVSKLLAEVIHYYLNEYLINQNNNTSNLKDEIIRKQIETIEGYFKEAIEKQDYLTYFIKAYTLTNFFYKVLNKDLALYILEYFDKTKTFSSNYRLVNCLVHIVTLLIYHPNLPQYRYQGTCSRGMRITQSDLNQYQLNRHILNRAFLSTSVDRQVAEMFAGEGQQSQMRYTPKGHCALQYSCLCQYSIKQNSTAINIQNLSTRPDEKEVLIIPFTVFKVMAIKRNYLDDPTASISIEIELEECEDPIDDKKESESDKASRSSLSSSDNDIKDTEEYVKFKQRKYLFYGIIGLLLLAVLLGLTFTFVFTFAIKRNSTKNATTTAEIDETFEYQLPSGCPNILNRSSWNARPYLSRENLQTFPVTHIVIRRLNDSQPVMNQQDCIKEIKELQDAQMDTRGWADIGYNFLICNDNNDQQQIYRGRGWRAQLNIFIGFVILVWIITPTAYYNNLWNSKAMPIVSNRVFTVEGYYYNVNAVLDSRLHLNETAYNLYGSNFFSCSTIFDNLFISGPLRITALFAFKYGIQFAAVTCTLVYTFLNDGN
;
A
#
# COMPACT_ATOMS: atom_id res chain seq x y z
N MET A 1 -9.39 16.46 -37.72
CA MET A 1 -7.94 16.65 -37.49
C MET A 1 -7.52 16.13 -36.12
N LEU A 2 -8.11 16.59 -35.00
CA LEU A 2 -7.87 16.01 -33.66
C LEU A 2 -8.29 14.53 -33.51
N ALA A 3 -9.28 14.06 -34.29
CA ALA A 3 -9.74 12.67 -34.27
C ALA A 3 -8.83 11.67 -35.01
N GLN A 4 -7.77 12.13 -35.70
CA GLN A 4 -6.81 11.25 -36.40
C GLN A 4 -5.55 10.95 -35.57
N LEU A 5 -5.39 11.59 -34.40
CA LEU A 5 -4.19 11.49 -33.56
C LEU A 5 -4.23 10.33 -32.54
N SER A 6 -5.31 9.55 -32.47
CA SER A 6 -5.50 8.48 -31.47
C SER A 6 -5.24 7.05 -31.98
N SER A 7 -4.74 6.86 -33.21
CA SER A 7 -4.41 5.53 -33.73
C SER A 7 -2.90 5.33 -33.89
N ASN A 8 -2.35 4.39 -33.11
CA ASN A 8 -0.98 3.88 -33.20
C ASN A 8 -0.75 3.20 -34.56
N ASN A 9 -0.20 3.96 -35.51
CA ASN A 9 0.34 3.45 -36.78
C ASN A 9 1.65 4.20 -37.06
N ASP A 10 2.71 3.49 -37.46
CA ASP A 10 4.03 4.08 -37.72
C ASP A 10 4.01 5.19 -38.81
N ASN A 11 3.06 5.11 -39.76
CA ASN A 11 2.82 6.15 -40.76
C ASN A 11 2.23 7.45 -40.17
N ASN A 12 1.58 7.40 -39.01
CA ASN A 12 1.07 8.59 -38.33
C ASN A 12 2.20 9.34 -37.61
N ASN A 13 3.19 8.65 -37.07
CA ASN A 13 4.31 9.29 -36.36
C ASN A 13 5.17 10.13 -37.31
N SER A 14 5.51 9.62 -38.50
CA SER A 14 6.24 10.41 -39.52
C SER A 14 5.49 11.69 -39.91
N ASN A 15 4.17 11.60 -40.09
CA ASN A 15 3.34 12.77 -40.43
C ASN A 15 3.25 13.78 -39.27
N ILE A 16 3.24 13.32 -38.02
CA ILE A 16 3.25 14.20 -36.83
C ILE A 16 4.60 14.90 -36.68
N ILE A 17 5.71 14.21 -36.94
CA ILE A 17 7.07 14.78 -36.92
C ILE A 17 7.19 15.87 -37.98
N ASP A 18 6.77 15.58 -39.21
CA ASP A 18 6.80 16.55 -40.31
C ASP A 18 5.92 17.77 -39.98
N LEU A 19 4.73 17.55 -39.44
CA LEU A 19 3.83 18.63 -39.02
C LEU A 19 4.45 19.49 -37.91
N LEU A 20 4.97 18.89 -36.84
CA LEU A 20 5.64 19.61 -35.74
C LEU A 20 6.85 20.39 -36.25
N TYR A 21 7.66 19.79 -37.12
CA TYR A 21 8.80 20.44 -37.72
C TYR A 21 8.39 21.69 -38.50
N HIS A 22 7.35 21.58 -39.34
CA HIS A 22 6.81 22.72 -40.08
C HIS A 22 6.26 23.81 -39.17
N LEU A 23 5.53 23.45 -38.11
CA LEU A 23 5.01 24.43 -37.16
C LEU A 23 6.11 25.12 -36.36
N CYS A 24 7.18 24.40 -35.99
CA CYS A 24 8.36 24.97 -35.34
C CYS A 24 9.12 25.90 -36.29
N LYS A 25 9.21 25.55 -37.58
CA LYS A 25 9.83 26.40 -38.62
C LYS A 25 9.11 27.72 -38.82
N GLU A 26 7.77 27.68 -38.92
CA GLU A 26 6.93 28.86 -39.14
C GLU A 26 6.63 29.63 -37.83
N ASN A 27 7.18 29.21 -36.69
CA ASN A 27 6.98 29.79 -35.36
C ASN A 27 5.50 29.87 -34.92
N GLU A 28 4.72 28.85 -35.24
CA GLU A 28 3.28 28.76 -34.94
C GLU A 28 3.03 28.30 -33.50
N ILE A 29 3.42 29.15 -32.53
CA ILE A 29 3.44 28.86 -31.09
C ILE A 29 2.12 28.30 -30.57
N GLU A 30 0.99 28.95 -30.88
CA GLU A 30 -0.33 28.53 -30.38
C GLU A 30 -0.74 27.14 -30.90
N LYS A 31 -0.40 26.82 -32.15
CA LYS A 31 -0.71 25.50 -32.72
C LYS A 31 0.17 24.42 -32.09
N VAL A 32 1.45 24.71 -31.87
CA VAL A 32 2.37 23.80 -31.18
C VAL A 32 1.91 23.56 -29.73
N GLN A 33 1.58 24.61 -28.99
CA GLN A 33 1.04 24.50 -27.63
C GLN A 33 -0.28 23.73 -27.55
N ASN A 34 -1.12 23.80 -28.60
CA ASN A 34 -2.37 23.04 -28.67
C ASN A 34 -2.19 21.60 -29.14
N ILE A 35 -1.05 21.23 -29.73
CA ILE A 35 -0.79 19.88 -30.24
C ILE A 35 0.07 19.07 -29.28
N LEU A 36 1.11 19.67 -28.70
CA LEU A 36 2.02 18.99 -27.75
C LEU A 36 1.29 18.31 -26.57
N PRO A 37 0.21 18.86 -25.99
CA PRO A 37 -0.58 18.20 -24.96
C PRO A 37 -1.40 16.98 -25.44
N PHE A 38 -1.59 16.78 -26.74
CA PHE A 38 -2.38 15.66 -27.25
C PHE A 38 -1.51 14.59 -27.93
N ILE A 39 -0.19 14.79 -27.97
CA ILE A 39 0.75 13.77 -28.42
C ILE A 39 0.94 12.76 -27.28
N GLY A 40 0.58 11.50 -27.55
CA GLY A 40 0.68 10.40 -26.58
C GLY A 40 2.11 9.90 -26.34
N ASN A 41 3.05 10.19 -27.24
CA ASN A 41 4.47 9.87 -27.08
C ASN A 41 5.32 11.16 -27.16
N ILE A 42 5.69 11.71 -26.01
CA ILE A 42 6.47 12.95 -25.92
C ILE A 42 7.85 12.83 -26.61
N ASN A 43 8.40 11.61 -26.74
CA ASN A 43 9.71 11.40 -27.37
C ASN A 43 9.72 11.77 -28.87
N ILE A 44 8.56 11.91 -29.51
CA ILE A 44 8.43 12.34 -30.91
C ILE A 44 9.09 13.70 -31.16
N ILE A 45 9.14 14.60 -30.16
CA ILE A 45 9.81 15.91 -30.29
C ILE A 45 11.33 15.80 -30.50
N ASN A 46 11.90 14.65 -30.12
CA ASN A 46 13.33 14.34 -30.18
C ASN A 46 13.69 13.52 -31.43
N GLU A 47 12.71 13.06 -32.20
CA GLU A 47 12.98 12.31 -33.42
C GLU A 47 13.53 13.23 -34.52
N ILE A 48 14.47 12.69 -35.31
CA ILE A 48 15.11 13.40 -36.39
C ILE A 48 14.23 13.29 -37.63
N GLN A 49 13.88 14.43 -38.23
CA GLN A 49 13.08 14.45 -39.45
C GLN A 49 13.90 13.89 -40.63
N SER A 50 13.34 12.91 -41.34
CA SER A 50 14.00 12.19 -42.45
C SER A 50 14.45 13.10 -43.60
N SER A 51 13.71 14.18 -43.88
CA SER A 51 13.96 15.05 -45.02
C SER A 51 15.09 16.05 -44.76
N THR A 52 15.23 16.56 -43.54
CA THR A 52 16.16 17.63 -43.18
C THR A 52 17.33 17.14 -42.32
N GLY A 53 17.18 15.99 -41.67
CA GLY A 53 18.19 15.43 -40.77
C GLY A 53 18.29 16.19 -39.43
N SER A 54 17.29 16.99 -39.07
CA SER A 54 17.27 17.84 -37.87
C SER A 54 16.04 17.57 -37.00
N THR A 55 16.12 17.86 -35.71
CA THR A 55 14.96 17.80 -34.79
C THR A 55 14.20 19.14 -34.78
N CYS A 56 12.99 19.15 -34.20
CA CYS A 56 12.20 20.38 -33.99
C CYS A 56 12.99 21.46 -33.22
N LEU A 57 13.82 21.06 -32.27
CA LEU A 57 14.66 21.96 -31.49
C LEU A 57 15.77 22.59 -32.33
N HIS A 58 16.42 21.84 -33.23
CA HIS A 58 17.41 22.39 -34.16
C HIS A 58 16.82 23.48 -35.06
N VAL A 59 15.62 23.26 -35.58
CA VAL A 59 14.92 24.25 -36.41
C VAL A 59 14.61 25.52 -35.64
N ALA A 60 14.03 25.39 -34.45
CA ALA A 60 13.72 26.54 -33.62
C ALA A 60 14.99 27.35 -33.27
N CYS A 61 16.12 26.65 -33.06
CA CYS A 61 17.43 27.26 -32.83
C CYS A 61 18.01 27.95 -34.07
N TYR A 62 17.94 27.30 -35.22
CA TYR A 62 18.44 27.82 -36.50
C TYR A 62 17.72 29.10 -36.93
N TYR A 63 16.39 29.13 -36.78
CA TYR A 63 15.56 30.29 -37.15
C TYR A 63 15.49 31.36 -36.06
N GLY A 64 16.08 31.14 -34.88
CA GLY A 64 16.10 32.14 -33.82
C GLY A 64 14.78 32.27 -33.03
N HIS A 65 13.94 31.25 -33.04
CA HIS A 65 12.60 31.28 -32.42
C HIS A 65 12.66 31.04 -30.91
N ARG A 66 13.07 32.06 -30.15
CA ARG A 66 13.32 31.97 -28.70
C ARG A 66 12.17 31.36 -27.90
N ASP A 67 10.94 31.83 -28.10
CA ASP A 67 9.78 31.36 -27.32
C ASP A 67 9.39 29.93 -27.70
N MET A 68 9.57 29.55 -28.98
CA MET A 68 9.42 28.16 -29.43
C MET A 68 10.48 27.25 -28.81
N VAL A 69 11.75 27.69 -28.76
CA VAL A 69 12.83 26.93 -28.09
C VAL A 69 12.48 26.72 -26.61
N LYS A 70 11.98 27.76 -25.93
CA LYS A 70 11.53 27.66 -24.54
C LYS A 70 10.43 26.61 -24.36
N ILE A 71 9.40 26.64 -25.22
CA ILE A 71 8.30 25.67 -25.17
C ILE A 71 8.82 24.25 -25.44
N LEU A 72 9.63 24.05 -26.48
CA LEU A 72 10.19 22.74 -26.80
C LEU A 72 11.01 22.18 -25.63
N LEU A 73 11.84 23.01 -25.00
CA LEU A 73 12.61 22.61 -23.82
C LEU A 73 11.71 22.33 -22.60
N GLU A 74 10.64 23.10 -22.37
CA GLU A 74 9.63 22.82 -21.33
C GLU A 74 8.94 21.47 -21.54
N TYR A 75 8.77 21.06 -22.79
CA TYR A 75 8.19 19.77 -23.16
C TYR A 75 9.22 18.62 -23.26
N GLY A 76 10.48 18.84 -22.85
CA GLY A 76 11.49 17.79 -22.76
C GLY A 76 12.29 17.56 -24.06
N ALA A 77 12.41 18.58 -24.91
CA ALA A 77 13.27 18.49 -26.09
C ALA A 77 14.75 18.38 -25.69
N VAL A 78 15.44 17.40 -26.27
CA VAL A 78 16.83 17.06 -25.97
C VAL A 78 17.75 17.95 -26.79
N HIS A 79 18.59 18.70 -26.08
CA HIS A 79 19.55 19.64 -26.65
C HIS A 79 20.92 19.02 -26.97
N SER A 80 21.13 17.71 -26.71
CA SER A 80 22.38 17.00 -27.04
C SER A 80 22.34 16.23 -28.36
N ILE A 81 21.17 16.06 -28.98
CA ILE A 81 21.02 15.33 -30.24
C ILE A 81 21.81 16.07 -31.31
N ARG A 82 22.63 15.37 -32.10
CA ARG A 82 23.34 15.97 -33.25
C ARG A 82 22.53 15.75 -34.53
N ASN A 83 22.43 16.78 -35.36
CA ASN A 83 21.77 16.66 -36.67
C ASN A 83 22.60 15.79 -37.64
N LEU A 84 21.93 15.08 -38.55
CA LEU A 84 22.57 14.14 -39.47
C LEU A 84 23.40 14.84 -40.56
N ARG A 85 23.07 16.09 -40.90
CA ARG A 85 23.71 16.82 -42.01
C ARG A 85 24.94 17.62 -41.60
N HIS A 86 24.92 18.26 -40.43
CA HIS A 86 26.00 19.14 -39.96
C HIS A 86 26.74 18.59 -38.75
N ASN A 87 26.23 17.52 -38.13
CA ASN A 87 26.73 16.96 -36.88
C ASN A 87 26.80 17.98 -35.74
N LEU A 88 25.91 18.96 -35.75
CA LEU A 88 25.82 20.02 -34.74
C LEU A 88 24.72 19.71 -33.74
N THR A 89 24.91 20.07 -32.47
CA THR A 89 23.82 20.10 -31.46
C THR A 89 22.93 21.33 -31.66
N PRO A 90 21.69 21.36 -31.14
CA PRO A 90 20.85 22.56 -31.18
C PRO A 90 21.55 23.78 -30.58
N TYR A 91 22.34 23.60 -29.53
CA TYR A 91 23.15 24.67 -28.93
C TYR A 91 24.19 25.21 -29.92
N GLU A 92 24.94 24.33 -30.60
CA GLU A 92 25.93 24.69 -31.61
C GLU A 92 25.29 25.30 -32.87
N GLU A 93 24.06 24.91 -33.20
CA GLU A 93 23.28 25.41 -34.35
C GLU A 93 22.71 26.82 -34.11
N THR A 94 22.61 27.28 -32.85
CA THR A 94 22.12 28.63 -32.55
C THR A 94 23.09 29.72 -33.00
N THR A 95 22.56 30.72 -33.71
CA THR A 95 23.31 31.92 -34.09
C THR A 95 23.16 33.07 -33.08
N THR A 96 22.15 33.01 -32.20
CA THR A 96 21.80 34.08 -31.27
C THR A 96 22.26 33.78 -29.83
N ASP A 97 22.93 34.74 -29.20
CA ASP A 97 23.41 34.61 -27.82
C ASP A 97 22.25 34.54 -26.80
N ASP A 98 21.10 35.13 -27.11
CA ASP A 98 19.89 35.07 -26.29
C ASP A 98 19.33 33.64 -26.16
N ILE A 99 19.42 32.83 -27.22
CA ILE A 99 18.97 31.43 -27.18
C ILE A 99 20.01 30.56 -26.48
N LYS A 100 21.31 30.84 -26.67
CA LYS A 100 22.37 30.20 -25.87
C LYS A 100 22.18 30.47 -24.38
N GLN A 101 21.84 31.71 -24.03
CA GLN A 101 21.46 32.07 -22.66
C GLN A 101 20.19 31.34 -22.23
N LEU A 102 19.21 31.16 -23.11
CA LEU A 102 18.00 30.38 -22.81
C LEU A 102 18.31 28.90 -22.52
N PHE A 103 19.24 28.24 -23.23
CA PHE A 103 19.68 26.87 -22.88
C PHE A 103 20.31 26.81 -21.48
N LEU A 104 21.08 27.83 -21.11
CA LEU A 104 21.69 27.97 -19.77
C LEU A 104 20.65 28.37 -18.70
N GLU A 105 19.58 29.08 -19.08
CA GLU A 105 18.45 29.44 -18.22
C GLU A 105 17.43 28.31 -18.11
N HIS A 106 17.30 27.43 -19.09
CA HIS A 106 16.38 26.29 -19.03
C HIS A 106 16.87 25.22 -18.07
N GLN A 107 18.19 25.08 -17.92
CA GLN A 107 18.81 24.41 -16.77
C GLN A 107 18.39 25.04 -15.42
N LYS A 108 18.03 26.33 -15.42
CA LYS A 108 17.53 27.08 -14.25
C LYS A 108 15.99 27.19 -14.20
N LEU A 109 15.22 26.84 -15.24
CA LEU A 109 13.77 27.16 -15.32
C LEU A 109 12.94 26.44 -14.25
N PHE A 110 13.41 25.31 -13.75
CA PHE A 110 12.83 24.59 -12.61
C PHE A 110 13.41 25.07 -11.26
N SER A 111 14.01 26.27 -11.19
CA SER A 111 14.39 26.93 -9.93
C SER A 111 13.21 27.73 -9.36
N HIS A 112 12.17 27.03 -8.91
CA HIS A 112 11.30 27.61 -7.89
C HIS A 112 11.77 27.10 -6.53
N ASN A 113 12.33 28.04 -5.76
CA ASN A 113 12.88 27.91 -4.41
C ASN A 113 14.14 27.01 -4.28
N ASP A 114 15.19 27.32 -5.05
CA ASP A 114 16.54 26.69 -4.98
C ASP A 114 17.43 27.37 -3.93
N HIS A 115 17.05 27.34 -2.67
CA HIS A 115 17.88 27.90 -1.61
C HIS A 115 17.88 26.97 -0.41
N ASP A 116 19.06 26.40 -0.12
CA ASP A 116 19.47 25.72 1.12
C ASP A 116 19.65 24.20 1.10
N TYR A 117 19.83 23.55 -0.05
CA TYR A 117 20.33 22.17 -0.02
C TYR A 117 21.51 21.95 -0.96
N ILE A 118 22.58 21.43 -0.38
CA ILE A 118 23.62 20.73 -1.12
C ILE A 118 23.38 19.24 -0.90
N GLU A 119 23.61 18.45 -1.94
CA GLU A 119 23.39 17.00 -1.95
C GLU A 119 24.25 16.25 -0.90
N TRP A 120 25.26 16.92 -0.33
CA TRP A 120 26.02 16.50 0.85
C TRP A 120 25.77 17.49 1.99
N SER A 121 25.63 17.01 3.23
CA SER A 121 25.46 17.92 4.38
C SER A 121 26.08 17.47 5.68
N MET A 122 26.68 16.28 5.72
CA MET A 122 27.40 15.91 6.91
C MET A 122 28.88 16.15 6.65
N VAL A 123 29.43 17.03 7.48
CA VAL A 123 30.86 17.27 7.63
C VAL A 123 31.19 16.84 9.06
N GLY A 124 32.07 15.86 9.23
CA GLY A 124 32.35 15.28 10.53
C GLY A 124 33.42 14.19 10.45
N ASP A 125 34.00 13.81 11.57
CA ASP A 125 35.02 12.75 11.63
C ASP A 125 34.40 11.37 11.85
N ASP A 126 33.11 11.32 12.21
CA ASP A 126 32.32 10.13 12.54
C ASP A 126 31.53 9.54 11.35
N LEU A 127 31.74 10.05 10.14
CA LEU A 127 30.90 9.72 8.98
C LEU A 127 31.08 8.29 8.47
N LEU A 128 32.27 7.69 8.66
CA LEU A 128 32.50 6.29 8.31
C LEU A 128 31.72 5.33 9.21
N GLU A 129 31.54 5.69 10.48
CA GLU A 129 30.72 4.90 11.40
C GLU A 129 29.23 5.03 11.05
N LYS A 130 28.75 6.26 10.82
CA LYS A 130 27.37 6.50 10.36
C LYS A 130 27.06 5.82 9.03
N ARG A 131 28.00 5.82 8.09
CA ARG A 131 27.88 5.06 6.83
C ARG A 131 27.59 3.59 7.11
N ARG A 132 28.35 2.96 8.00
CA ARG A 132 28.16 1.55 8.39
C ARG A 132 26.79 1.33 9.03
N GLU A 133 26.36 2.22 9.93
CA GLU A 133 25.03 2.15 10.54
C GLU A 133 23.90 2.24 9.49
N PHE A 134 24.02 3.14 8.52
CA PHE A 134 23.02 3.31 7.47
C PHE A 134 22.93 2.09 6.57
N HIS A 135 24.05 1.53 6.14
CA HIS A 135 24.08 0.31 5.34
C HIS A 135 23.50 -0.88 6.12
N GLN A 136 23.82 -1.03 7.40
CA GLN A 136 23.24 -2.08 8.26
C GLN A 136 21.73 -1.93 8.47
N ALA A 137 21.23 -0.70 8.62
CA ALA A 137 19.79 -0.45 8.72
C ALA A 137 19.07 -0.73 7.40
N ILE A 138 19.75 -0.54 6.27
CA ILE A 138 19.24 -0.83 4.92
C ILE A 138 19.39 -2.33 4.56
N ASP A 139 20.36 -3.06 5.12
CA ASP A 139 20.59 -4.52 4.91
C ASP A 139 19.36 -5.39 5.23
N LEU A 140 18.40 -4.88 6.00
CA LEU A 140 17.11 -5.56 6.26
C LEU A 140 16.36 -5.93 4.95
N TYR A 141 16.60 -5.24 3.84
CA TYR A 141 16.01 -5.50 2.53
C TYR A 141 16.70 -6.61 1.71
N LYS A 142 17.83 -7.17 2.19
CA LYS A 142 18.69 -8.10 1.44
C LYS A 142 18.14 -9.53 1.29
N ASN A 143 17.27 -9.96 2.20
CA ASN A 143 16.85 -11.37 2.36
C ASN A 143 15.41 -11.66 1.88
N TYR A 144 14.76 -10.69 1.21
CA TYR A 144 13.35 -10.78 0.87
C TYR A 144 13.18 -11.24 -0.59
N ASP A 145 12.26 -12.19 -0.81
CA ASP A 145 11.93 -12.79 -2.11
C ASP A 145 11.83 -11.73 -3.23
N SER A 146 12.77 -11.78 -4.18
CA SER A 146 13.33 -10.57 -4.80
C SER A 146 12.41 -9.85 -5.78
N HIS A 147 11.51 -10.56 -6.47
CA HIS A 147 10.69 -9.95 -7.52
C HIS A 147 9.42 -9.29 -6.96
N HIS A 148 8.82 -9.93 -5.97
CA HIS A 148 7.57 -9.47 -5.37
C HIS A 148 7.79 -8.25 -4.47
N LEU A 149 8.86 -8.25 -3.68
CA LEU A 149 9.20 -7.09 -2.85
C LEU A 149 9.47 -5.86 -3.72
N VAL A 150 10.29 -5.99 -4.76
CA VAL A 150 10.61 -4.89 -5.68
C VAL A 150 9.33 -4.31 -6.29
N SER A 151 8.42 -5.16 -6.77
CA SER A 151 7.14 -4.73 -7.33
C SER A 151 6.27 -3.97 -6.31
N LYS A 152 6.25 -4.40 -5.05
CA LYS A 152 5.52 -3.73 -3.95
C LYS A 152 6.11 -2.36 -3.63
N LEU A 153 7.44 -2.27 -3.49
CA LEU A 153 8.13 -1.01 -3.19
C LEU A 153 7.93 0.01 -4.33
N LEU A 154 7.99 -0.44 -5.58
CA LEU A 154 7.73 0.41 -6.75
C LEU A 154 6.29 0.89 -6.81
N ALA A 155 5.32 0.02 -6.49
CA ALA A 155 3.92 0.43 -6.44
C ALA A 155 3.67 1.53 -5.41
N GLU A 156 4.34 1.49 -4.25
CA GLU A 156 4.26 2.55 -3.24
C GLU A 156 4.89 3.87 -3.72
N VAL A 157 6.06 3.80 -4.37
CA VAL A 157 6.71 4.97 -4.98
C VAL A 157 5.82 5.61 -6.06
N ILE A 158 5.21 4.80 -6.94
CA ILE A 158 4.28 5.29 -7.96
C ILE A 158 3.09 5.97 -7.31
N HIS A 159 2.43 5.30 -6.35
CA HIS A 159 1.19 5.79 -5.78
C HIS A 159 1.38 7.06 -4.96
N TYR A 160 2.35 7.05 -4.03
CA TYR A 160 2.55 8.15 -3.10
C TYR A 160 3.50 9.21 -3.63
N TYR A 161 4.74 8.84 -3.99
CA TYR A 161 5.74 9.83 -4.37
C TYR A 161 5.37 10.52 -5.68
N LEU A 162 5.08 9.75 -6.74
CA LEU A 162 4.78 10.33 -8.06
C LEU A 162 3.38 10.95 -8.10
N ASN A 163 2.34 10.18 -7.76
CA ASN A 163 0.96 10.58 -8.02
C ASN A 163 0.34 11.46 -6.92
N GLU A 164 0.80 11.40 -5.67
CA GLU A 164 0.29 12.23 -4.58
C GLU A 164 1.22 13.41 -4.28
N TYR A 165 2.48 13.13 -3.96
CA TYR A 165 3.43 14.14 -3.48
C TYR A 165 3.87 15.11 -4.59
N LEU A 166 4.41 14.61 -5.71
CA LEU A 166 4.92 15.48 -6.79
C LEU A 166 3.81 16.30 -7.46
N ILE A 167 2.59 15.75 -7.59
CA ILE A 167 1.44 16.50 -8.12
C ILE A 167 1.04 17.62 -7.14
N ASN A 168 0.92 17.33 -5.85
CA ASN A 168 0.47 18.30 -4.86
C ASN A 168 1.44 19.45 -4.63
N GLN A 169 2.75 19.22 -4.75
CA GLN A 169 3.77 20.29 -4.68
C GLN A 169 3.61 21.33 -5.80
N ASN A 170 2.96 20.96 -6.91
CA ASN A 170 2.90 21.77 -8.12
C ASN A 170 1.51 22.39 -8.42
N ASN A 171 0.46 22.07 -7.65
CA ASN A 171 -0.93 22.56 -7.87
C ASN A 171 -1.15 24.08 -7.60
N ASN A 172 -0.08 24.88 -7.46
CA ASN A 172 -0.16 26.33 -7.17
C ASN A 172 0.15 27.20 -8.39
N THR A 173 0.27 26.62 -9.59
CA THR A 173 0.65 27.34 -10.81
C THR A 173 -0.49 27.45 -11.83
N SER A 174 -0.31 28.33 -12.83
CA SER A 174 -1.25 28.53 -13.94
C SER A 174 -1.62 27.21 -14.64
N ASN A 175 -2.90 27.01 -15.01
CA ASN A 175 -3.46 25.78 -15.60
C ASN A 175 -2.58 25.06 -16.64
N LEU A 176 -1.88 25.79 -17.52
CA LEU A 176 -1.01 25.20 -18.56
C LEU A 176 0.26 24.54 -18.00
N LYS A 177 0.84 25.07 -16.92
CA LYS A 177 2.04 24.49 -16.27
C LYS A 177 1.71 23.20 -15.54
N ASP A 178 0.54 23.15 -14.92
CA ASP A 178 0.06 21.97 -14.19
C ASP A 178 -0.17 20.80 -15.15
N GLU A 179 -0.62 21.06 -16.37
CA GLU A 179 -0.79 20.05 -17.42
C GLU A 179 0.55 19.47 -17.92
N ILE A 180 1.56 20.33 -18.11
CA ILE A 180 2.92 19.91 -18.50
C ILE A 180 3.54 19.03 -17.41
N ILE A 181 3.44 19.45 -16.16
CA ILE A 181 3.99 18.70 -15.02
C ILE A 181 3.32 17.34 -14.88
N ARG A 182 1.99 17.27 -15.02
CA ARG A 182 1.25 16.00 -15.00
C ARG A 182 1.73 15.03 -16.08
N LYS A 183 1.92 15.50 -17.31
CA LYS A 183 2.46 14.68 -18.41
C LYS A 183 3.87 14.18 -18.16
N GLN A 184 4.72 15.02 -17.57
CA GLN A 184 6.06 14.60 -17.19
C GLN A 184 6.01 13.52 -16.10
N ILE A 185 5.11 13.64 -15.12
CA ILE A 185 4.87 12.62 -14.08
C ILE A 185 4.34 11.32 -14.69
N GLU A 186 3.37 11.38 -15.61
CA GLU A 186 2.85 10.22 -16.33
C GLU A 186 3.95 9.48 -17.11
N THR A 187 4.88 10.23 -17.72
CA THR A 187 6.04 9.67 -18.41
C THR A 187 6.96 8.92 -17.42
N ILE A 188 7.24 9.51 -16.26
CA ILE A 188 8.04 8.89 -15.20
C ILE A 188 7.33 7.64 -14.67
N GLU A 189 6.03 7.73 -14.39
CA GLU A 189 5.21 6.60 -13.96
C GLU A 189 5.25 5.45 -14.98
N GLY A 190 5.24 5.75 -16.28
CA GLY A 190 5.41 4.77 -17.35
C GLY A 190 6.69 3.95 -17.23
N TYR A 191 7.84 4.61 -16.99
CA TYR A 191 9.11 3.90 -16.76
C TYR A 191 9.06 3.01 -15.52
N PHE A 192 8.47 3.46 -14.42
CA PHE A 192 8.33 2.64 -13.20
C PHE A 192 7.36 1.46 -13.38
N LYS A 193 6.31 1.60 -14.20
CA LYS A 193 5.42 0.49 -14.58
C LYS A 193 6.15 -0.54 -15.45
N GLU A 194 6.89 -0.09 -16.46
CA GLU A 194 7.71 -0.99 -17.27
C GLU A 194 8.78 -1.71 -16.44
N ALA A 195 9.34 -1.06 -15.41
CA ALA A 195 10.25 -1.68 -14.45
C ALA A 195 9.62 -2.88 -13.73
N ILE A 196 8.34 -2.77 -13.34
CA ILE A 196 7.58 -3.86 -12.72
C ILE A 196 7.27 -4.96 -13.74
N GLU A 197 6.81 -4.60 -14.93
CA GLU A 197 6.44 -5.58 -15.96
C GLU A 197 7.65 -6.40 -16.44
N LYS A 198 8.79 -5.74 -16.67
CA LYS A 198 10.01 -6.38 -17.18
C LYS A 198 10.95 -6.86 -16.09
N GLN A 199 10.64 -6.59 -14.82
CA GLN A 199 11.47 -6.92 -13.65
C GLN A 199 12.90 -6.37 -13.78
N ASP A 200 13.04 -5.18 -14.36
CA ASP A 200 14.31 -4.48 -14.56
C ASP A 200 14.23 -3.09 -13.95
N TYR A 201 14.41 -3.00 -12.64
CA TYR A 201 14.33 -1.71 -11.95
C TYR A 201 15.45 -0.76 -12.37
N LEU A 202 16.69 -1.25 -12.39
CA LEU A 202 17.86 -0.42 -12.62
C LEU A 202 17.80 0.31 -13.95
N THR A 203 17.54 -0.39 -15.06
CA THR A 203 17.50 0.24 -16.39
C THR A 203 16.45 1.34 -16.46
N TYR A 204 15.26 1.05 -15.95
CA TYR A 204 14.11 1.94 -16.07
C TYR A 204 14.16 3.13 -15.11
N PHE A 205 14.68 2.92 -13.90
CA PHE A 205 14.98 4.00 -12.98
C PHE A 205 16.02 4.95 -13.57
N ILE A 206 17.12 4.43 -14.13
CA ILE A 206 18.15 5.27 -14.74
C ILE A 206 17.59 6.05 -15.92
N LYS A 207 16.80 5.43 -16.80
CA LYS A 207 16.12 6.15 -17.88
C LYS A 207 15.28 7.30 -17.35
N ALA A 208 14.45 7.06 -16.33
CA ALA A 208 13.62 8.10 -15.71
C ALA A 208 14.46 9.20 -15.05
N TYR A 209 15.57 8.84 -14.41
CA TYR A 209 16.50 9.75 -13.75
C TYR A 209 17.21 10.66 -14.75
N THR A 210 17.59 10.16 -15.93
CA THR A 210 18.35 10.94 -16.93
C THR A 210 17.47 11.70 -17.93
N LEU A 211 16.14 11.67 -17.77
CA LEU A 211 15.22 12.44 -18.59
C LEU A 211 15.47 13.95 -18.43
N THR A 212 15.25 14.70 -19.50
CA THR A 212 15.21 16.17 -19.49
C THR A 212 13.90 16.67 -18.87
N ASN A 213 13.65 16.34 -17.61
CA ASN A 213 12.52 16.81 -16.81
C ASN A 213 12.98 17.20 -15.40
N PHE A 214 12.04 17.53 -14.51
CA PHE A 214 12.37 17.97 -13.15
C PHE A 214 12.74 16.83 -12.18
N PHE A 215 12.60 15.56 -12.58
CA PHE A 215 12.61 14.41 -11.67
C PHE A 215 13.92 14.27 -10.90
N TYR A 216 15.07 14.21 -11.59
CA TYR A 216 16.37 14.05 -10.94
C TYR A 216 16.64 15.14 -9.91
N LYS A 217 16.25 16.38 -10.24
CA LYS A 217 16.45 17.55 -9.40
C LYS A 217 15.59 17.49 -8.14
N VAL A 218 14.30 17.16 -8.29
CA VAL A 218 13.39 17.05 -7.13
C VAL A 218 13.73 15.83 -6.28
N LEU A 219 14.05 14.70 -6.90
CA LEU A 219 14.50 13.52 -6.17
C LEU A 219 15.77 13.79 -5.36
N ASN A 220 16.79 14.40 -5.97
CA ASN A 220 18.02 14.73 -5.25
C ASN A 220 17.78 15.77 -4.14
N LYS A 221 16.85 16.71 -4.33
CA LYS A 221 16.40 17.64 -3.28
C LYS A 221 15.80 16.92 -2.10
N ASP A 222 14.82 16.06 -2.36
CA ASP A 222 14.08 15.37 -1.31
C ASP A 222 14.99 14.39 -0.56
N LEU A 223 15.87 13.68 -1.29
CA LEU A 223 16.92 12.84 -0.71
C LEU A 223 17.83 13.65 0.20
N ALA A 224 18.35 14.77 -0.28
CA ALA A 224 19.20 15.63 0.52
C ALA A 224 18.47 16.07 1.80
N LEU A 225 17.24 16.57 1.70
CA LEU A 225 16.53 17.12 2.86
C LEU A 225 16.09 16.06 3.88
N TYR A 226 15.58 14.91 3.43
CA TYR A 226 14.76 14.03 4.28
C TYR A 226 15.35 12.63 4.52
N ILE A 227 16.30 12.14 3.71
CA ILE A 227 16.73 10.73 3.79
C ILE A 227 17.27 10.34 5.17
N LEU A 228 17.90 11.27 5.88
CA LEU A 228 18.50 11.03 7.19
C LEU A 228 17.45 10.90 8.30
N GLU A 229 16.24 11.41 8.11
CA GLU A 229 15.15 11.25 9.09
C GLU A 229 14.80 9.78 9.31
N TYR A 230 15.07 8.92 8.31
CA TYR A 230 14.84 7.48 8.41
C TYR A 230 15.66 6.83 9.53
N PHE A 231 16.90 7.26 9.72
CA PHE A 231 17.82 6.67 10.69
C PHE A 231 17.68 7.28 12.08
N ASP A 232 16.93 8.37 12.21
CA ASP A 232 16.70 9.05 13.48
C ASP A 232 15.57 8.37 14.26
N LYS A 233 15.94 7.41 15.12
CA LYS A 233 15.01 6.66 15.99
C LYS A 233 14.23 7.55 16.96
N THR A 234 14.61 8.82 17.14
CA THR A 234 13.93 9.74 18.07
C THR A 234 12.71 10.44 17.44
N LYS A 235 12.61 10.46 16.10
CA LYS A 235 11.52 11.10 15.35
C LYS A 235 10.45 10.09 14.93
N THR A 236 9.74 9.52 15.91
CA THR A 236 8.71 8.50 15.68
C THR A 236 7.44 8.99 14.95
N PHE A 237 7.27 10.30 14.73
CA PHE A 237 6.07 10.90 14.12
C PHE A 237 6.37 12.09 13.18
N SER A 238 7.33 11.94 12.24
CA SER A 238 7.52 12.96 11.18
C SER A 238 6.29 13.01 10.25
N SER A 239 5.80 14.21 9.95
CA SER A 239 4.73 14.42 8.94
C SER A 239 5.10 13.86 7.57
N ASN A 240 6.40 13.69 7.31
CA ASN A 240 6.96 13.26 6.04
C ASN A 240 7.35 11.77 6.03
N TYR A 241 6.94 10.97 7.02
CA TYR A 241 7.32 9.56 7.13
C TYR A 241 7.13 8.76 5.83
N ARG A 242 6.00 8.96 5.13
CA ARG A 242 5.72 8.27 3.85
C ARG A 242 6.70 8.68 2.75
N LEU A 243 7.05 9.96 2.67
CA LEU A 243 8.04 10.47 1.73
C LEU A 243 9.41 9.85 2.02
N VAL A 244 9.83 9.88 3.29
CA VAL A 244 11.10 9.32 3.74
C VAL A 244 11.20 7.83 3.37
N ASN A 245 10.14 7.04 3.58
CA ASN A 245 10.12 5.63 3.18
C ASN A 245 10.26 5.44 1.67
N CYS A 246 9.53 6.21 0.85
CA CYS A 246 9.64 6.14 -0.60
C CYS A 246 11.07 6.47 -1.08
N LEU A 247 11.70 7.47 -0.48
CA LEU A 247 13.08 7.84 -0.79
C LEU A 247 14.05 6.71 -0.42
N VAL A 248 13.86 6.07 0.73
CA VAL A 248 14.65 4.89 1.12
C VAL A 248 14.43 3.74 0.14
N HIS A 249 13.19 3.43 -0.23
CA HIS A 249 12.89 2.39 -1.22
C HIS A 249 13.64 2.62 -2.54
N ILE A 250 13.64 3.85 -3.07
CA ILE A 250 14.36 4.20 -4.30
C ILE A 250 15.87 3.91 -4.15
N VAL A 251 16.45 4.29 -3.01
CA VAL A 251 17.89 4.09 -2.76
C VAL A 251 18.22 2.61 -2.54
N THR A 252 17.44 1.88 -1.73
CA THR A 252 17.72 0.48 -1.41
C THR A 252 17.58 -0.44 -2.61
N LEU A 253 16.58 -0.20 -3.46
CA LEU A 253 16.35 -0.95 -4.69
C LEU A 253 17.54 -0.82 -5.66
N LEU A 254 18.22 0.32 -5.66
CA LEU A 254 19.41 0.53 -6.48
C LEU A 254 20.65 -0.15 -5.86
N ILE A 255 20.90 0.08 -4.56
CA ILE A 255 22.08 -0.43 -3.85
C ILE A 255 22.17 -1.96 -3.92
N TYR A 256 21.05 -2.66 -3.77
CA TYR A 256 21.02 -4.14 -3.75
C TYR A 256 20.59 -4.77 -5.07
N HIS A 257 20.57 -4.00 -6.17
CA HIS A 257 20.16 -4.55 -7.46
C HIS A 257 21.10 -5.69 -7.90
N PRO A 258 20.59 -6.87 -8.29
CA PRO A 258 21.43 -8.04 -8.59
C PRO A 258 22.36 -7.80 -9.79
N ASN A 259 21.94 -6.96 -10.73
CA ASN A 259 22.73 -6.61 -11.91
C ASN A 259 23.66 -5.41 -11.70
N LEU A 260 23.69 -4.79 -10.52
CA LEU A 260 24.59 -3.68 -10.23
C LEU A 260 26.07 -3.99 -10.50
N PRO A 261 26.59 -5.23 -10.24
CA PRO A 261 27.98 -5.56 -10.49
C PRO A 261 28.48 -5.34 -11.92
N GLN A 262 27.59 -5.37 -12.92
CA GLN A 262 27.98 -5.18 -14.33
C GLN A 262 28.22 -3.71 -14.70
N TYR A 263 27.73 -2.78 -13.89
CA TYR A 263 27.82 -1.34 -14.15
C TYR A 263 28.80 -0.62 -13.22
N ARG A 264 29.58 -1.35 -12.44
CA ARG A 264 30.51 -0.79 -11.45
C ARG A 264 31.55 0.13 -12.10
N TYR A 265 31.83 1.26 -11.47
CA TYR A 265 32.84 2.21 -11.92
C TYR A 265 33.95 2.38 -10.88
N GLN A 266 35.19 2.39 -11.35
CA GLN A 266 36.38 2.71 -10.57
C GLN A 266 37.25 3.68 -11.39
N GLY A 267 37.72 4.75 -10.77
CA GLY A 267 38.51 5.77 -11.44
C GLY A 267 38.09 7.19 -11.09
N THR A 268 38.49 8.15 -11.91
CA THR A 268 38.21 9.57 -11.68
C THR A 268 36.98 10.02 -12.45
N CYS A 269 36.08 10.76 -11.82
CA CYS A 269 34.97 11.43 -12.48
C CYS A 269 34.84 12.87 -11.97
N SER A 270 34.22 13.73 -12.77
CA SER A 270 34.12 15.15 -12.50
C SER A 270 32.67 15.63 -12.51
N ARG A 271 32.38 16.63 -11.68
CA ARG A 271 31.09 17.32 -11.65
C ARG A 271 31.31 18.82 -11.63
N GLY A 272 30.72 19.51 -12.59
CA GLY A 272 30.59 20.96 -12.53
C GLY A 272 29.34 21.38 -11.78
N MET A 273 29.49 22.41 -10.97
CA MET A 273 28.36 23.03 -10.28
C MET A 273 28.66 24.50 -9.99
N ARG A 274 27.60 25.26 -9.68
CA ARG A 274 27.74 26.58 -9.08
C ARG A 274 27.61 26.49 -7.58
N ILE A 275 28.56 27.11 -6.88
CA ILE A 275 28.63 27.05 -5.42
C ILE A 275 28.60 28.45 -4.82
N THR A 276 27.90 28.65 -3.70
CA THR A 276 27.97 29.91 -2.95
C THR A 276 29.20 29.93 -2.05
N GLN A 277 29.60 31.11 -1.59
CA GLN A 277 30.67 31.22 -0.58
C GLN A 277 30.35 30.43 0.71
N SER A 278 29.07 30.40 1.13
CA SER A 278 28.64 29.67 2.32
C SER A 278 28.84 28.17 2.17
N ASP A 279 28.48 27.65 1.00
CA ASP A 279 28.63 26.24 0.64
C ASP A 279 30.11 25.85 0.53
N LEU A 280 30.92 26.72 -0.09
CA LEU A 280 32.36 26.53 -0.20
C LEU A 280 33.05 26.42 1.16
N ASN A 281 32.60 27.21 2.16
CA ASN A 281 33.18 27.20 3.50
C ASN A 281 33.00 25.85 4.24
N GLN A 282 32.07 25.00 3.78
CA GLN A 282 31.89 23.67 4.36
C GLN A 282 32.93 22.67 3.83
N TYR A 283 33.55 22.94 2.67
CA TYR A 283 34.71 22.18 2.21
C TYR A 283 35.95 22.66 2.95
N GLN A 284 36.50 21.78 3.78
CA GLN A 284 37.74 22.03 4.51
C GLN A 284 38.72 20.91 4.20
N LEU A 285 39.98 21.28 4.03
CA LEU A 285 41.05 20.33 3.76
C LEU A 285 41.06 19.22 4.82
N ASN A 286 41.17 17.96 4.39
CA ASN A 286 41.16 16.75 5.21
C ASN A 286 39.85 16.43 5.95
N ARG A 287 38.76 17.19 5.77
CA ARG A 287 37.45 16.81 6.30
C ARG A 287 36.80 15.72 5.45
N HIS A 288 35.95 14.92 6.11
CA HIS A 288 35.08 13.97 5.44
C HIS A 288 33.73 14.61 5.12
N ILE A 289 33.16 14.19 3.99
CA ILE A 289 31.88 14.62 3.45
C ILE A 289 31.09 13.36 3.10
N LEU A 290 29.82 13.31 3.50
CA LEU A 290 28.88 12.25 3.12
C LEU A 290 27.83 12.81 2.14
N ASN A 291 27.68 12.18 0.96
CA ASN A 291 26.56 12.50 0.08
C ASN A 291 25.28 11.80 0.55
N ARG A 292 24.16 12.52 0.50
CA ARG A 292 22.82 12.06 0.89
C ARG A 292 21.95 11.71 -0.30
N ALA A 293 22.26 12.29 -1.45
CA ALA A 293 21.57 12.07 -2.71
C ALA A 293 22.49 11.47 -3.76
N PHE A 294 21.93 11.09 -4.90
CA PHE A 294 22.71 10.66 -6.06
C PHE A 294 23.56 11.83 -6.57
N LEU A 295 24.83 11.57 -6.90
CA LEU A 295 25.67 12.58 -7.54
C LEU A 295 25.88 12.20 -9.01
N SER A 296 25.29 12.98 -9.91
CA SER A 296 25.61 12.92 -11.34
C SER A 296 27.01 13.48 -11.57
N THR A 297 27.89 12.64 -12.12
CA THR A 297 29.26 12.99 -12.51
C THR A 297 29.51 12.53 -13.94
N SER A 298 30.52 13.06 -14.60
CA SER A 298 30.94 12.60 -15.93
C SER A 298 32.38 12.10 -15.90
N VAL A 299 32.67 11.06 -16.67
CA VAL A 299 34.06 10.67 -16.98
C VAL A 299 34.72 11.74 -17.86
N ASP A 300 33.93 12.48 -18.63
CA ASP A 300 34.40 13.56 -19.48
C ASP A 300 34.46 14.89 -18.71
N ARG A 301 35.69 15.37 -18.49
CA ARG A 301 35.91 16.63 -17.79
C ARG A 301 35.26 17.81 -18.50
N GLN A 302 35.26 17.84 -19.84
CA GLN A 302 34.67 18.95 -20.60
C GLN A 302 33.15 19.02 -20.38
N VAL A 303 32.49 17.87 -20.34
CA VAL A 303 31.07 17.78 -20.00
C VAL A 303 30.81 18.35 -18.62
N ALA A 304 31.62 17.96 -17.63
CA ALA A 304 31.51 18.51 -16.29
C ALA A 304 31.74 20.03 -16.26
N GLU A 305 32.72 20.57 -16.99
CA GLU A 305 33.00 22.00 -17.06
C GLU A 305 31.83 22.80 -17.67
N MET A 306 31.16 22.25 -18.69
CA MET A 306 29.92 22.84 -19.24
C MET A 306 28.84 23.01 -18.16
N PHE A 307 28.66 22.01 -17.27
CA PHE A 307 27.71 22.09 -16.15
C PHE A 307 28.12 23.08 -15.05
N ALA A 308 29.41 23.42 -14.92
CA ALA A 308 29.86 24.49 -14.01
C ALA A 308 29.51 25.90 -14.54
N GLY A 309 29.10 26.01 -15.81
CA GLY A 309 28.78 27.26 -16.49
C GLY A 309 29.99 27.91 -17.14
N GLU A 310 30.67 27.14 -18.00
CA GLU A 310 31.85 27.56 -18.77
C GLU A 310 31.66 28.96 -19.39
N GLY A 311 32.62 29.86 -19.16
CA GLY A 311 32.64 31.22 -19.73
C GLY A 311 31.84 32.29 -18.98
N GLN A 312 31.17 31.97 -17.87
CA GLN A 312 30.49 32.99 -17.05
C GLN A 312 31.32 33.36 -15.82
N GLN A 313 31.74 34.63 -15.73
CA GLN A 313 32.37 35.20 -14.54
C GLN A 313 31.48 35.00 -13.30
N SER A 314 32.09 35.01 -12.11
CA SER A 314 31.37 34.95 -10.83
C SER A 314 30.19 35.91 -10.81
N GLN A 315 28.97 35.36 -10.79
CA GLN A 315 27.73 36.13 -10.88
C GLN A 315 27.14 36.35 -9.49
N MET A 316 26.64 37.56 -9.28
CA MET A 316 25.89 37.93 -8.07
C MET A 316 24.47 37.38 -8.16
N ARG A 317 24.05 36.58 -7.16
CA ARG A 317 22.68 36.04 -7.07
C ARG A 317 22.04 36.46 -5.76
N TYR A 318 20.75 36.77 -5.79
CA TYR A 318 19.99 37.09 -4.59
C TYR A 318 19.48 35.81 -3.92
N THR A 319 19.70 35.69 -2.62
CA THR A 319 19.12 34.64 -1.75
C THR A 319 17.67 35.01 -1.37
N PRO A 320 16.84 34.07 -0.87
CA PRO A 320 15.43 34.34 -0.55
C PRO A 320 15.26 35.37 0.56
N LYS A 321 16.30 35.54 1.40
CA LYS A 321 16.34 36.55 2.46
C LYS A 321 16.77 37.93 1.94
N GLY A 322 16.85 38.13 0.61
CA GLY A 322 17.28 39.38 -0.02
C GLY A 322 18.79 39.65 0.06
N HIS A 323 19.61 38.69 0.53
CA HIS A 323 21.06 38.89 0.63
C HIS A 323 21.71 38.53 -0.70
N CYS A 324 22.61 39.39 -1.20
CA CYS A 324 23.38 39.13 -2.40
C CYS A 324 24.53 38.16 -2.07
N ALA A 325 24.56 36.99 -2.72
CA ALA A 325 25.60 35.98 -2.57
C ALA A 325 26.32 35.78 -3.91
N LEU A 326 27.65 35.88 -3.87
CA LEU A 326 28.51 35.58 -5.02
C LEU A 326 28.54 34.07 -5.24
N GLN A 327 28.29 33.64 -6.48
CA GLN A 327 28.44 32.25 -6.91
C GLN A 327 29.73 32.06 -7.70
N TYR A 328 30.44 30.97 -7.42
CA TYR A 328 31.65 30.55 -8.14
C TYR A 328 31.36 29.34 -9.03
N SER A 329 32.01 29.27 -10.19
CA SER A 329 32.08 28.04 -10.98
C SER A 329 33.03 27.06 -10.28
N CYS A 330 32.51 25.88 -9.92
CA CYS A 330 33.24 24.88 -9.15
C CYS A 330 33.29 23.56 -9.92
N LEU A 331 34.48 22.98 -10.03
CA LEU A 331 34.69 21.63 -10.54
C LEU A 331 35.10 20.72 -9.39
N CYS A 332 34.26 19.73 -9.08
CA CYS A 332 34.59 18.69 -8.12
C CYS A 332 35.13 17.46 -8.87
N GLN A 333 36.33 17.03 -8.56
CA GLN A 333 36.94 15.81 -9.07
C GLN A 333 36.89 14.73 -7.99
N TYR A 334 36.24 13.61 -8.28
CA TYR A 334 36.09 12.48 -7.37
C TYR A 334 37.00 11.33 -7.83
N SER A 335 37.81 10.79 -6.91
CA SER A 335 38.54 9.54 -7.09
C SER A 335 37.77 8.41 -6.42
N ILE A 336 37.08 7.59 -7.22
CA ILE A 336 36.33 6.41 -6.76
C ILE A 336 37.29 5.23 -6.61
N LYS A 337 37.34 4.65 -5.41
CA LYS A 337 38.22 3.52 -5.07
C LYS A 337 37.45 2.21 -5.03
N GLN A 338 36.24 2.21 -4.49
CA GLN A 338 35.42 1.03 -4.32
C GLN A 338 34.55 0.78 -5.55
N ASN A 339 34.40 -0.49 -5.91
CA ASN A 339 33.63 -0.84 -7.10
C ASN A 339 32.11 -0.78 -6.86
N SER A 340 31.62 -0.60 -5.62
CA SER A 340 30.19 -0.66 -5.30
C SER A 340 29.51 0.69 -5.09
N THR A 341 30.24 1.80 -5.12
CA THR A 341 29.73 3.13 -4.73
C THR A 341 29.46 4.07 -5.90
N ALA A 342 29.93 3.72 -7.09
CA ALA A 342 29.61 4.42 -8.33
C ALA A 342 29.26 3.42 -9.43
N ILE A 343 28.30 3.82 -10.28
CA ILE A 343 27.89 3.05 -11.44
C ILE A 343 28.06 3.88 -12.72
N ASN A 344 28.64 3.27 -13.74
CA ASN A 344 28.68 3.80 -15.08
C ASN A 344 27.33 3.54 -15.75
N ILE A 345 26.60 4.63 -16.00
CA ILE A 345 25.24 4.58 -16.55
C ILE A 345 25.19 5.05 -18.00
N GLN A 346 26.33 5.22 -18.66
CA GLN A 346 26.42 5.69 -20.05
C GLN A 346 25.51 4.90 -21.00
N ASN A 347 25.47 3.57 -20.86
CA ASN A 347 24.69 2.69 -21.74
C ASN A 347 23.20 2.58 -21.36
N LEU A 348 22.82 3.05 -20.18
CA LEU A 348 21.45 3.01 -19.66
C LEU A 348 20.74 4.37 -19.78
N SER A 349 21.52 5.44 -19.69
CA SER A 349 21.07 6.81 -19.76
C SER A 349 20.41 7.10 -21.10
N THR A 350 19.41 7.98 -21.06
CA THR A 350 18.83 8.60 -22.26
C THR A 350 19.81 9.57 -22.95
N ARG A 351 20.98 9.83 -22.33
CA ARG A 351 22.03 10.77 -22.74
C ARG A 351 23.41 10.11 -22.71
N PRO A 352 23.70 9.15 -23.60
CA PRO A 352 24.96 8.39 -23.60
C PRO A 352 26.19 9.25 -23.93
N ASP A 353 26.00 10.44 -24.51
CA ASP A 353 27.05 11.40 -24.83
C ASP A 353 27.66 12.06 -23.59
N GLU A 354 26.92 12.14 -22.48
CA GLU A 354 27.39 12.76 -21.24
C GLU A 354 28.36 11.87 -20.46
N LYS A 355 28.54 10.61 -20.87
CA LYS A 355 29.42 9.62 -20.21
C LYS A 355 29.23 9.61 -18.69
N GLU A 356 27.97 9.59 -18.28
CA GLU A 356 27.58 9.80 -16.89
C GLU A 356 27.96 8.61 -16.01
N VAL A 357 28.53 8.94 -14.86
CA VAL A 357 28.78 8.06 -13.72
C VAL A 357 27.95 8.58 -12.55
N LEU A 358 27.11 7.71 -12.01
CA LEU A 358 26.25 8.04 -10.88
C LEU A 358 26.87 7.50 -9.59
N ILE A 359 27.21 8.42 -8.68
CA ILE A 359 27.66 8.05 -7.33
C ILE A 359 26.43 7.86 -6.45
N ILE A 360 26.32 6.71 -5.78
CA ILE A 360 25.15 6.38 -4.96
C ILE A 360 25.19 7.10 -3.60
N PRO A 361 24.02 7.34 -2.96
CA PRO A 361 23.93 7.89 -1.62
C PRO A 361 24.76 7.14 -0.59
N PHE A 362 25.13 7.84 0.48
CA PHE A 362 25.93 7.35 1.60
C PHE A 362 27.39 7.02 1.24
N THR A 363 27.93 7.67 0.21
CA THR A 363 29.35 7.63 -0.12
C THR A 363 30.12 8.68 0.68
N VAL A 364 31.25 8.28 1.28
CA VAL A 364 32.09 9.16 2.10
C VAL A 364 33.32 9.55 1.30
N PHE A 365 33.57 10.85 1.22
CA PHE A 365 34.72 11.44 0.55
C PHE A 365 35.56 12.25 1.52
N LYS A 366 36.87 12.23 1.35
CA LYS A 366 37.80 13.15 2.00
C LYS A 366 38.21 14.25 1.05
N VAL A 367 38.20 15.49 1.53
CA VAL A 367 38.68 16.65 0.75
C VAL A 367 40.20 16.65 0.73
N MET A 368 40.79 16.43 -0.43
CA MET A 368 42.23 16.31 -0.64
C MET A 368 42.89 17.64 -1.00
N ALA A 369 42.22 18.45 -1.83
CA ALA A 369 42.71 19.76 -2.22
C ALA A 369 41.55 20.71 -2.55
N ILE A 370 41.77 22.01 -2.35
CA ILE A 370 40.88 23.08 -2.78
C ILE A 370 41.75 24.13 -3.49
N LYS A 371 41.68 24.18 -4.82
CA LYS A 371 42.38 25.17 -5.64
C LYS A 371 41.44 26.33 -5.95
N ARG A 372 41.92 27.56 -5.76
CA ARG A 372 41.16 28.79 -5.93
C ARG A 372 41.70 29.58 -7.12
N ASN A 373 41.42 29.08 -8.31
CA ASN A 373 41.95 29.62 -9.55
C ASN A 373 41.57 31.09 -9.77
N TYR A 374 40.43 31.55 -9.24
CA TYR A 374 40.02 32.96 -9.31
C TYR A 374 41.02 33.94 -8.65
N LEU A 375 41.89 33.45 -7.75
CA LEU A 375 42.96 34.26 -7.15
C LEU A 375 44.16 34.41 -8.09
N ASP A 376 44.40 33.40 -8.93
CA ASP A 376 45.55 33.33 -9.84
C ASP A 376 45.22 33.91 -11.22
N ASP A 377 44.02 33.63 -11.72
CA ASP A 377 43.47 34.14 -12.98
C ASP A 377 41.95 34.44 -12.83
N PRO A 378 41.58 35.73 -12.73
CA PRO A 378 40.17 36.15 -12.67
C PRO A 378 39.34 35.79 -13.91
N THR A 379 39.99 35.40 -15.02
CA THR A 379 39.35 35.02 -16.28
C THR A 379 39.23 33.50 -16.46
N ALA A 380 39.71 32.71 -15.50
CA ALA A 380 39.59 31.26 -15.53
C ALA A 380 38.12 30.82 -15.65
N SER A 381 37.83 29.90 -16.58
CA SER A 381 36.50 29.33 -16.78
C SER A 381 35.96 28.62 -15.53
N ILE A 382 36.86 27.98 -14.77
CA ILE A 382 36.60 27.34 -13.48
C ILE A 382 37.27 28.14 -12.37
N SER A 383 36.46 28.74 -11.51
CA SER A 383 36.92 29.56 -10.39
C SER A 383 37.54 28.72 -9.28
N ILE A 384 36.99 27.53 -9.02
CA ILE A 384 37.36 26.67 -7.90
C ILE A 384 37.44 25.22 -8.37
N GLU A 385 38.51 24.51 -7.98
CA GLU A 385 38.62 23.07 -8.19
C GLU A 385 38.77 22.37 -6.83
N ILE A 386 37.94 21.35 -6.59
CA ILE A 386 37.95 20.57 -5.34
C ILE A 386 38.27 19.13 -5.69
N GLU A 387 39.33 18.60 -5.10
CA GLU A 387 39.72 17.19 -5.25
C GLU A 387 39.20 16.40 -4.05
N LEU A 388 38.44 15.35 -4.33
CA LEU A 388 37.81 14.47 -3.36
C LEU A 388 38.25 13.03 -3.60
N GLU A 389 38.63 12.34 -2.54
CA GLU A 389 38.99 10.92 -2.59
C GLU A 389 38.01 10.10 -1.76
N GLU A 390 37.48 9.03 -2.33
CA GLU A 390 36.59 8.14 -1.61
C GLU A 390 37.32 7.47 -0.43
N CYS A 391 36.69 7.47 0.74
CA CYS A 391 37.21 6.77 1.90
C CYS A 391 36.86 5.28 1.85
N GLU A 392 37.88 4.45 2.06
CA GLU A 392 37.74 3.02 2.25
C GLU A 392 37.31 2.70 3.69
N ASP A 393 36.51 1.65 3.86
CA ASP A 393 36.29 1.09 5.18
C ASP A 393 37.59 0.43 5.67
N PRO A 394 38.00 0.64 6.94
CA PRO A 394 39.16 -0.05 7.46
C PRO A 394 38.94 -1.56 7.37
N ILE A 395 39.86 -2.25 6.69
CA ILE A 395 39.89 -3.70 6.61
C ILE A 395 40.00 -4.22 8.05
N ASP A 396 38.95 -4.89 8.54
CA ASP A 396 38.89 -5.47 9.88
C ASP A 396 39.74 -6.76 9.87
N ASP A 397 41.07 -6.62 9.83
CA ASP A 397 42.09 -7.70 9.78
C ASP A 397 42.01 -8.69 10.97
N LYS A 398 41.05 -8.51 11.89
CA LYS A 398 40.80 -9.40 13.04
C LYS A 398 39.57 -10.28 12.91
N LYS A 399 38.79 -10.20 11.81
CA LYS A 399 37.63 -11.09 11.60
C LYS A 399 37.81 -12.15 10.50
N GLU A 400 38.83 -12.02 9.65
CA GLU A 400 39.09 -13.00 8.59
C GLU A 400 39.58 -14.38 9.09
N SER A 401 40.05 -14.50 10.33
CA SER A 401 40.48 -15.81 10.86
C SER A 401 39.38 -16.64 11.54
N GLU A 402 38.20 -16.05 11.79
CA GLU A 402 37.06 -16.77 12.40
C GLU A 402 35.83 -16.87 11.48
N SER A 403 35.63 -15.95 10.51
CA SER A 403 34.56 -16.08 9.51
C SER A 403 34.85 -17.16 8.45
N ASP A 404 36.12 -17.42 8.13
CA ASP A 404 36.52 -18.41 7.11
C ASP A 404 36.68 -19.85 7.63
N LYS A 405 36.67 -20.04 8.95
CA LYS A 405 36.48 -21.38 9.54
C LYS A 405 35.00 -21.74 9.67
N ALA A 406 34.12 -20.76 9.87
CA ALA A 406 32.68 -20.98 9.91
C ALA A 406 32.08 -21.28 8.52
N SER A 407 32.60 -20.66 7.45
CA SER A 407 32.13 -20.86 6.07
C SER A 407 32.60 -22.18 5.42
N ARG A 408 33.68 -22.80 5.93
CA ARG A 408 34.11 -24.15 5.50
C ARG A 408 33.50 -25.28 6.33
N SER A 409 33.02 -25.04 7.54
CA SER A 409 32.22 -26.02 8.28
C SER A 409 30.73 -25.97 7.90
N SER A 410 30.21 -24.83 7.45
CA SER A 410 28.79 -24.65 7.10
C SER A 410 28.41 -25.15 5.69
N LEU A 411 29.37 -25.34 4.78
CA LEU A 411 29.07 -25.94 3.47
C LEU A 411 28.72 -27.44 3.54
N SER A 412 28.99 -28.10 4.68
CA SER A 412 28.53 -29.47 4.95
C SER A 412 27.24 -29.52 5.79
N SER A 413 26.84 -28.40 6.40
CA SER A 413 25.60 -28.29 7.16
C SER A 413 24.47 -27.64 6.36
N SER A 414 24.75 -26.80 5.36
CA SER A 414 23.72 -26.13 4.55
C SER A 414 22.92 -27.09 3.66
N ASP A 415 23.54 -28.16 3.15
CA ASP A 415 22.82 -29.20 2.40
C ASP A 415 21.95 -30.08 3.31
N ASN A 416 22.30 -30.18 4.60
CA ASN A 416 21.47 -30.87 5.60
C ASN A 416 20.38 -29.94 6.13
N ASP A 417 20.65 -28.66 6.35
CA ASP A 417 19.67 -27.66 6.77
C ASP A 417 18.64 -27.37 5.67
N ILE A 418 19.02 -27.35 4.38
CA ILE A 418 18.07 -27.19 3.26
C ILE A 418 17.19 -28.45 3.12
N LYS A 419 17.75 -29.65 3.32
CA LYS A 419 16.97 -30.89 3.35
C LYS A 419 16.05 -30.95 4.57
N ASP A 420 16.53 -30.55 5.74
CA ASP A 420 15.75 -30.49 6.97
C ASP A 420 14.68 -29.40 6.89
N THR A 421 14.91 -28.30 6.17
CA THR A 421 13.91 -27.23 5.97
C THR A 421 12.86 -27.62 4.92
N GLU A 422 13.25 -28.26 3.81
CA GLU A 422 12.30 -28.85 2.87
C GLU A 422 11.49 -30.00 3.51
N GLU A 423 12.14 -30.84 4.30
CA GLU A 423 11.51 -31.95 5.03
C GLU A 423 10.61 -31.41 6.15
N TYR A 424 10.99 -30.32 6.83
CA TYR A 424 10.17 -29.63 7.82
C TYR A 424 8.94 -28.95 7.20
N VAL A 425 9.08 -28.30 6.03
CA VAL A 425 7.95 -27.70 5.29
C VAL A 425 7.02 -28.79 4.76
N LYS A 426 7.56 -29.88 4.18
CA LYS A 426 6.78 -31.07 3.78
C LYS A 426 6.13 -31.75 4.99
N PHE A 427 6.79 -31.77 6.16
CA PHE A 427 6.25 -32.32 7.41
C PHE A 427 5.11 -31.45 7.96
N LYS A 428 5.22 -30.12 7.88
CA LYS A 428 4.17 -29.19 8.31
C LYS A 428 2.96 -29.21 7.37
N GLN A 429 3.18 -29.25 6.04
CA GLN A 429 2.12 -29.47 5.06
C GLN A 429 1.44 -30.83 5.26
N ARG A 430 2.20 -31.91 5.48
CA ARG A 430 1.64 -33.22 5.84
C ARG A 430 0.88 -33.18 7.16
N LYS A 431 1.33 -32.43 8.17
CA LYS A 431 0.59 -32.23 9.43
C LYS A 431 -0.72 -31.48 9.22
N TYR A 432 -0.75 -30.39 8.45
CA TYR A 432 -2.00 -29.66 8.18
C TYR A 432 -2.94 -30.43 7.27
N LEU A 433 -2.43 -31.16 6.28
CA LEU A 433 -3.21 -32.10 5.48
C LEU A 433 -3.76 -33.23 6.37
N PHE A 434 -2.95 -33.76 7.29
CA PHE A 434 -3.35 -34.79 8.25
C PHE A 434 -4.39 -34.28 9.26
N TYR A 435 -4.23 -33.06 9.81
CA TYR A 435 -5.24 -32.43 10.67
C TYR A 435 -6.51 -32.06 9.87
N GLY A 436 -6.39 -31.70 8.60
CA GLY A 436 -7.51 -31.46 7.69
C GLY A 436 -8.27 -32.75 7.37
N ILE A 437 -7.55 -33.85 7.12
CA ILE A 437 -8.13 -35.18 6.91
C ILE A 437 -8.75 -35.71 8.21
N ILE A 438 -8.10 -35.54 9.36
CA ILE A 438 -8.69 -35.86 10.68
C ILE A 438 -9.91 -35.01 10.94
N GLY A 439 -9.89 -33.71 10.60
CA GLY A 439 -11.04 -32.82 10.73
C GLY A 439 -12.20 -33.25 9.83
N LEU A 440 -11.93 -33.61 8.58
CA LEU A 440 -12.93 -34.15 7.64
C LEU A 440 -13.43 -35.53 8.08
N LEU A 441 -12.58 -36.40 8.64
CA LEU A 441 -12.96 -37.68 9.19
C LEU A 441 -13.79 -37.52 10.47
N LEU A 442 -13.44 -36.58 11.35
CA LEU A 442 -14.25 -36.25 12.52
C LEU A 442 -15.59 -35.64 12.11
N LEU A 443 -15.63 -34.81 11.07
CA LEU A 443 -16.87 -34.28 10.51
C LEU A 443 -17.70 -35.39 9.88
N ALA A 444 -17.10 -36.31 9.13
CA ALA A 444 -17.77 -37.46 8.53
C ALA A 444 -18.23 -38.47 9.59
N VAL A 445 -17.48 -38.66 10.67
CA VAL A 445 -17.88 -39.47 11.83
C VAL A 445 -19.00 -38.78 12.59
N LEU A 446 -18.98 -37.46 12.77
CA LEU A 446 -20.09 -36.71 13.38
C LEU A 446 -21.34 -36.78 12.51
N LEU A 447 -21.23 -36.60 11.20
CA LEU A 447 -22.32 -36.75 10.24
C LEU A 447 -22.82 -38.20 10.16
N GLY A 448 -21.91 -39.17 10.26
CA GLY A 448 -22.22 -40.60 10.33
C GLY A 448 -22.93 -40.94 11.64
N LEU A 449 -22.47 -40.43 12.78
CA LEU A 449 -23.07 -40.62 14.09
C LEU A 449 -24.44 -39.96 14.16
N THR A 450 -24.61 -38.75 13.62
CA THR A 450 -25.93 -38.11 13.52
C THR A 450 -26.83 -38.86 12.56
N PHE A 451 -26.32 -39.35 11.42
CA PHE A 451 -27.10 -40.18 10.50
C PHE A 451 -27.50 -41.51 11.13
N THR A 452 -26.60 -42.21 11.84
CA THR A 452 -26.92 -43.45 12.56
C THR A 452 -27.86 -43.19 13.73
N PHE A 453 -27.70 -42.07 14.44
CA PHE A 453 -28.61 -41.70 15.53
C PHE A 453 -30.00 -41.39 14.97
N VAL A 454 -30.11 -40.61 13.89
CA VAL A 454 -31.36 -40.31 13.19
C VAL A 454 -31.96 -41.57 12.59
N PHE A 455 -31.18 -42.47 12.00
CA PHE A 455 -31.66 -43.73 11.41
C PHE A 455 -32.11 -44.72 12.50
N THR A 456 -31.36 -44.85 13.59
CA THR A 456 -31.74 -45.69 14.74
C THR A 456 -32.96 -45.11 15.46
N PHE A 457 -33.07 -43.78 15.55
CA PHE A 457 -34.24 -43.11 16.11
C PHE A 457 -35.45 -43.19 15.16
N ALA A 458 -35.25 -43.14 13.84
CA ALA A 458 -36.31 -43.34 12.84
C ALA A 458 -36.79 -44.80 12.80
N ILE A 459 -35.89 -45.78 12.94
CA ILE A 459 -36.24 -47.20 13.09
C ILE A 459 -36.95 -47.42 14.42
N LYS A 460 -36.45 -46.84 15.53
CA LYS A 460 -37.11 -46.90 16.84
C LYS A 460 -38.48 -46.20 16.81
N ARG A 461 -38.63 -45.10 16.05
CA ARG A 461 -39.89 -44.37 15.82
C ARG A 461 -40.85 -45.13 14.90
N ASN A 462 -40.37 -45.86 13.89
CA ASN A 462 -41.20 -46.77 13.09
C ASN A 462 -41.63 -48.00 13.91
N SER A 463 -40.76 -48.49 14.80
CA SER A 463 -41.09 -49.56 15.73
C SER A 463 -42.06 -49.11 16.82
N THR A 464 -42.03 -47.85 17.26
CA THR A 464 -43.03 -47.27 18.19
C THR A 464 -44.29 -46.76 17.49
N LYS A 465 -44.25 -46.34 16.22
CA LYS A 465 -45.45 -46.09 15.40
C LYS A 465 -46.29 -47.37 15.22
N ASN A 466 -45.66 -48.54 15.25
CA ASN A 466 -46.35 -49.84 15.24
C ASN A 466 -46.75 -50.33 16.64
N ALA A 467 -46.34 -49.67 17.73
CA ALA A 467 -46.55 -50.15 19.10
C ALA A 467 -47.26 -49.18 20.06
N THR A 468 -47.42 -47.89 19.75
CA THR A 468 -48.11 -46.94 20.64
C THR A 468 -48.68 -45.76 19.88
N THR A 469 -49.92 -45.90 19.41
CA THR A 469 -50.89 -44.80 19.45
C THR A 469 -51.03 -44.41 20.93
N THR A 470 -50.87 -43.12 21.26
CA THR A 470 -50.83 -42.49 22.60
C THR A 470 -49.46 -42.47 23.31
N ALA A 471 -48.74 -41.35 23.16
CA ALA A 471 -47.85 -40.76 24.18
C ALA A 471 -47.24 -39.46 23.62
N GLU A 472 -47.86 -38.33 23.93
CA GLU A 472 -47.18 -37.02 23.86
C GLU A 472 -46.05 -37.03 24.89
N ILE A 473 -44.85 -36.58 24.49
CA ILE A 473 -43.72 -36.44 25.40
C ILE A 473 -44.00 -35.25 26.32
N ASP A 474 -44.51 -35.58 27.50
CA ASP A 474 -44.55 -34.74 28.68
C ASP A 474 -43.15 -34.76 29.31
N GLU A 475 -42.34 -33.72 29.07
CA GLU A 475 -41.09 -33.50 29.83
C GLU A 475 -41.38 -32.51 30.97
N THR A 476 -41.71 -33.10 32.12
CA THR A 476 -41.84 -32.47 33.42
C THR A 476 -40.47 -32.05 33.97
N PHE A 477 -39.98 -30.87 33.58
CA PHE A 477 -39.07 -30.11 34.45
C PHE A 477 -39.91 -29.30 35.45
N GLU A 478 -40.29 -29.96 36.55
CA GLU A 478 -40.90 -29.32 37.71
C GLU A 478 -39.82 -28.52 38.45
N TYR A 479 -39.66 -27.24 38.09
CA TYR A 479 -38.95 -26.31 38.95
C TYR A 479 -39.84 -26.07 40.17
N GLN A 480 -39.40 -26.51 41.35
CA GLN A 480 -40.06 -26.13 42.61
C GLN A 480 -39.96 -24.61 42.75
N LEU A 481 -41.06 -23.93 42.43
CA LEU A 481 -41.23 -22.51 42.68
C LEU A 481 -41.13 -22.26 44.21
N PRO A 482 -40.49 -21.16 44.65
CA PRO A 482 -40.43 -20.82 46.06
C PRO A 482 -41.82 -20.81 46.70
N SER A 483 -41.93 -21.29 47.94
CA SER A 483 -43.17 -21.36 48.71
C SER A 483 -43.82 -19.97 48.81
N GLY A 484 -44.87 -19.73 48.01
CA GLY A 484 -45.57 -18.45 47.89
C GLY A 484 -45.91 -18.00 46.47
N CYS A 485 -45.40 -18.67 45.41
CA CYS A 485 -45.77 -18.36 44.04
C CYS A 485 -47.10 -19.03 43.61
N PRO A 486 -48.00 -18.33 42.88
CA PRO A 486 -49.23 -18.91 42.34
C PRO A 486 -48.92 -19.97 41.29
N ASN A 487 -49.68 -21.06 41.28
CA ASN A 487 -49.51 -22.16 40.33
C ASN A 487 -49.91 -21.71 38.90
N ILE A 488 -49.04 -21.96 37.92
CA ILE A 488 -49.27 -21.61 36.52
C ILE A 488 -49.64 -22.88 35.75
N LEU A 489 -50.90 -22.97 35.34
CA LEU A 489 -51.43 -24.09 34.56
C LEU A 489 -50.91 -24.05 33.12
N ASN A 490 -50.35 -25.17 32.67
CA ASN A 490 -49.84 -25.34 31.30
C ASN A 490 -50.99 -25.44 30.29
N ARG A 491 -50.67 -25.27 28.99
CA ARG A 491 -51.64 -25.37 27.89
C ARG A 491 -52.33 -26.74 27.77
N SER A 492 -51.63 -27.81 28.15
CA SER A 492 -52.19 -29.16 28.22
C SER A 492 -53.29 -29.25 29.29
N SER A 493 -53.10 -28.60 30.43
CA SER A 493 -54.05 -28.61 31.56
C SER A 493 -55.41 -28.01 31.22
N TRP A 494 -55.49 -27.16 30.19
CA TRP A 494 -56.75 -26.58 29.71
C TRP A 494 -57.09 -26.99 28.27
N ASN A 495 -56.42 -27.99 27.69
CA ASN A 495 -56.68 -28.47 26.33
C ASN A 495 -56.70 -27.34 25.27
N ALA A 496 -55.66 -26.51 25.27
CA ALA A 496 -55.50 -25.42 24.31
C ALA A 496 -55.39 -25.91 22.86
N ARG A 497 -56.01 -25.20 21.93
CA ARG A 497 -55.81 -25.43 20.48
C ARG A 497 -54.35 -25.15 20.09
N PRO A 498 -53.77 -25.89 19.12
CA PRO A 498 -52.44 -25.56 18.57
C PRO A 498 -52.45 -24.17 17.91
N TYR A 499 -51.37 -23.43 18.07
CA TYR A 499 -51.18 -22.12 17.44
C TYR A 499 -50.83 -22.28 15.95
N LEU A 500 -51.29 -21.37 15.10
CA LEU A 500 -50.98 -21.31 13.67
C LEU A 500 -49.61 -20.67 13.40
N SER A 501 -49.21 -19.70 14.22
CA SER A 501 -47.89 -19.04 14.16
C SER A 501 -47.53 -18.44 15.53
N ARG A 502 -46.24 -18.15 15.76
CA ARG A 502 -45.74 -17.53 16.99
C ARG A 502 -45.11 -16.18 16.71
N GLU A 503 -45.61 -15.15 17.39
CA GLU A 503 -44.94 -13.85 17.50
C GLU A 503 -44.25 -13.75 18.86
N ASN A 504 -42.99 -13.32 18.85
CA ASN A 504 -42.21 -13.17 20.07
C ASN A 504 -42.34 -11.76 20.67
N LEU A 505 -42.38 -11.65 22.01
CA LEU A 505 -42.20 -10.36 22.68
C LEU A 505 -40.85 -9.74 22.30
N GLN A 506 -40.86 -8.47 21.89
CA GLN A 506 -39.68 -7.79 21.33
C GLN A 506 -38.66 -7.33 22.39
N THR A 507 -39.06 -7.21 23.67
CA THR A 507 -38.20 -6.67 24.73
C THR A 507 -38.17 -7.56 25.98
N PHE A 508 -36.97 -7.80 26.51
CA PHE A 508 -36.72 -8.47 27.78
C PHE A 508 -35.55 -7.78 28.53
N PRO A 509 -35.64 -7.52 29.85
CA PRO A 509 -36.78 -7.77 30.74
C PRO A 509 -38.00 -6.92 30.34
N VAL A 510 -39.19 -7.48 30.52
CA VAL A 510 -40.45 -6.78 30.23
C VAL A 510 -40.58 -5.63 31.23
N THR A 511 -40.54 -4.39 30.75
CA THR A 511 -40.54 -3.19 31.60
C THR A 511 -41.93 -2.80 32.10
N HIS A 512 -42.98 -3.23 31.39
CA HIS A 512 -44.37 -2.88 31.68
C HIS A 512 -45.26 -4.10 31.53
N ILE A 513 -46.12 -4.34 32.51
CA ILE A 513 -47.16 -5.36 32.45
C ILE A 513 -48.48 -4.64 32.14
N VAL A 514 -49.10 -4.97 31.01
CA VAL A 514 -50.44 -4.49 30.67
C VAL A 514 -51.44 -5.51 31.19
N ILE A 515 -52.14 -5.15 32.27
CA ILE A 515 -53.26 -5.95 32.79
C ILE A 515 -54.52 -5.45 32.11
N ARG A 516 -55.11 -6.29 31.26
CA ARG A 516 -56.40 -6.02 30.64
C ARG A 516 -57.45 -6.93 31.26
N ARG A 517 -58.42 -6.33 31.95
CA ARG A 517 -59.62 -7.04 32.37
C ARG A 517 -60.47 -7.35 31.14
N LEU A 518 -60.84 -8.62 30.99
CA LEU A 518 -61.59 -9.10 29.83
C LEU A 518 -63.10 -9.00 30.03
N ASN A 519 -63.58 -9.22 31.26
CA ASN A 519 -64.98 -9.17 31.65
C ASN A 519 -65.16 -8.33 32.93
N ASP A 520 -66.14 -7.42 32.93
CA ASP A 520 -66.53 -6.61 34.10
C ASP A 520 -67.61 -7.30 34.96
N SER A 521 -68.15 -8.43 34.50
CA SER A 521 -69.22 -9.16 35.15
C SER A 521 -68.64 -10.36 35.90
N GLN A 522 -68.61 -10.31 37.23
CA GLN A 522 -68.28 -11.48 38.04
C GLN A 522 -69.44 -12.48 37.99
N PRO A 523 -69.11 -13.74 37.72
CA PRO A 523 -69.30 -14.74 38.74
C PRO A 523 -67.95 -15.35 39.10
N VAL A 524 -67.89 -15.84 40.32
CA VAL A 524 -66.84 -16.73 40.73
C VAL A 524 -67.04 -18.03 39.93
N MET A 525 -66.01 -18.47 39.21
CA MET A 525 -66.11 -19.52 38.20
C MET A 525 -65.41 -20.77 38.71
N ASN A 526 -65.99 -21.97 38.56
CA ASN A 526 -65.22 -23.18 38.84
C ASN A 526 -64.06 -23.29 37.82
N GLN A 527 -62.99 -24.01 38.16
CA GLN A 527 -61.87 -24.29 37.25
C GLN A 527 -62.33 -24.70 35.82
N GLN A 528 -63.39 -25.50 35.71
CA GLN A 528 -63.91 -25.99 34.44
C GLN A 528 -64.61 -24.89 33.61
N ASP A 529 -65.24 -23.93 34.28
CA ASP A 529 -65.87 -22.77 33.64
C ASP A 529 -64.80 -21.78 33.15
N CYS A 530 -63.74 -21.57 33.94
CA CYS A 530 -62.56 -20.81 33.52
C CYS A 530 -61.90 -21.41 32.26
N ILE A 531 -61.71 -22.73 32.21
CA ILE A 531 -61.15 -23.43 31.03
C ILE A 531 -62.05 -23.21 29.81
N LYS A 532 -63.36 -23.31 29.98
CA LYS A 532 -64.34 -23.11 28.90
C LYS A 532 -64.25 -21.69 28.33
N GLU A 533 -64.22 -20.68 29.19
CA GLU A 533 -64.14 -19.27 28.78
C GLU A 533 -62.81 -18.95 28.06
N ILE A 534 -61.69 -19.49 28.54
CA ILE A 534 -60.39 -19.31 27.90
C ILE A 534 -60.36 -19.97 26.51
N LYS A 535 -61.01 -21.12 26.34
CA LYS A 535 -61.15 -21.78 25.04
C LYS A 535 -62.03 -20.98 24.08
N GLU A 536 -63.20 -20.54 24.52
CA GLU A 536 -64.09 -19.71 23.71
C GLU A 536 -63.39 -18.41 23.26
N LEU A 537 -62.57 -17.83 24.13
CA LEU A 537 -61.73 -16.68 23.78
C LEU A 537 -60.66 -17.02 22.75
N GLN A 538 -59.98 -18.17 22.88
CA GLN A 538 -59.01 -18.64 21.89
C GLN A 538 -59.67 -18.89 20.53
N ASP A 539 -60.80 -19.60 20.51
CA ASP A 539 -61.55 -19.93 19.30
C ASP A 539 -62.09 -18.67 18.62
N ALA A 540 -62.69 -17.75 19.37
CA ALA A 540 -63.18 -16.48 18.81
C ALA A 540 -62.05 -15.62 18.21
N GLN A 541 -60.86 -15.63 18.80
CA GLN A 541 -59.72 -14.88 18.27
C GLN A 541 -59.13 -15.56 17.02
N MET A 542 -59.04 -16.89 17.01
CA MET A 542 -58.50 -17.62 15.86
C MET A 542 -59.48 -17.65 14.68
N ASP A 543 -60.75 -18.00 14.93
CA ASP A 543 -61.74 -18.23 13.87
C ASP A 543 -62.35 -16.92 13.36
N THR A 544 -62.65 -15.96 14.25
CA THR A 544 -63.32 -14.71 13.85
C THR A 544 -62.36 -13.60 13.47
N ARG A 545 -61.22 -13.46 14.19
CA ARG A 545 -60.23 -12.39 13.92
C ARG A 545 -59.06 -12.85 13.06
N GLY A 546 -58.98 -14.14 12.73
CA GLY A 546 -57.87 -14.71 11.97
C GLY A 546 -56.54 -14.66 12.72
N TRP A 547 -56.56 -14.56 14.05
CA TRP A 547 -55.32 -14.53 14.82
C TRP A 547 -54.66 -15.90 14.86
N ALA A 548 -53.33 -15.89 14.93
CA ALA A 548 -52.56 -17.12 14.96
C ALA A 548 -52.74 -17.95 16.25
N ASP A 549 -53.10 -17.30 17.36
CA ASP A 549 -53.34 -17.89 18.67
C ASP A 549 -53.99 -16.85 19.59
N ILE A 550 -54.39 -17.26 20.81
CA ILE A 550 -54.87 -16.37 21.87
C ILE A 550 -53.89 -15.19 22.09
N GLY A 551 -54.37 -13.96 22.11
CA GLY A 551 -53.54 -12.74 22.13
C GLY A 551 -52.84 -12.44 23.46
N TYR A 552 -53.05 -13.26 24.49
CA TYR A 552 -52.55 -13.03 25.85
C TYR A 552 -51.43 -14.01 26.22
N ASN A 553 -50.41 -13.52 26.93
CA ASN A 553 -49.31 -14.37 27.40
C ASN A 553 -49.74 -15.23 28.60
N PHE A 554 -50.50 -14.65 29.51
CA PHE A 554 -51.08 -15.28 30.70
C PHE A 554 -52.51 -14.76 30.90
N LEU A 555 -53.39 -15.62 31.38
CA LEU A 555 -54.76 -15.28 31.76
C LEU A 555 -54.94 -15.62 33.24
N ILE A 556 -55.67 -14.78 33.95
CA ILE A 556 -55.97 -14.97 35.37
C ILE A 556 -57.46 -15.20 35.48
N CYS A 557 -57.85 -16.31 36.09
CA CYS A 557 -59.23 -16.58 36.45
C CYS A 557 -59.34 -16.75 37.97
N ASN A 558 -60.37 -16.16 38.55
CA ASN A 558 -60.66 -16.29 39.98
C ASN A 558 -61.58 -17.50 40.17
N ASP A 559 -61.05 -18.55 40.81
CA ASP A 559 -61.83 -19.74 41.15
C ASP A 559 -62.64 -19.52 42.44
N ASN A 560 -63.66 -20.35 42.64
CA ASN A 560 -64.61 -20.37 43.76
C ASN A 560 -64.00 -20.49 45.17
N ASN A 561 -62.70 -20.79 45.26
CA ASN A 561 -61.99 -21.02 46.52
C ASN A 561 -60.96 -19.92 46.87
N ASP A 562 -61.12 -18.69 46.37
CA ASP A 562 -60.17 -17.56 46.54
C ASP A 562 -58.73 -17.85 46.05
N GLN A 563 -58.55 -18.94 45.29
CA GLN A 563 -57.29 -19.28 44.66
C GLN A 563 -57.27 -18.69 43.26
N GLN A 564 -56.40 -17.69 43.05
CA GLN A 564 -56.13 -17.14 41.73
C GLN A 564 -55.33 -18.17 40.92
N GLN A 565 -55.92 -18.68 39.85
CA GLN A 565 -55.24 -19.59 38.94
C GLN A 565 -54.76 -18.84 37.70
N ILE A 566 -53.49 -19.03 37.37
CA ILE A 566 -52.86 -18.42 36.20
C ILE A 566 -52.81 -19.46 35.09
N TYR A 567 -53.50 -19.20 33.99
CA TYR A 567 -53.50 -20.02 32.80
C TYR A 567 -52.47 -19.49 31.81
N ARG A 568 -51.60 -20.36 31.32
CA ARG A 568 -50.60 -19.99 30.33
C ARG A 568 -51.22 -19.96 28.93
N GLY A 569 -51.24 -18.78 28.31
CA GLY A 569 -51.62 -18.55 26.92
C GLY A 569 -50.42 -18.77 25.99
N ARG A 570 -49.94 -17.71 25.32
CA ARG A 570 -48.70 -17.77 24.51
C ARG A 570 -47.45 -18.01 25.37
N GLY A 571 -47.46 -17.50 26.60
CA GLY A 571 -46.33 -17.55 27.54
C GLY A 571 -45.06 -16.88 27.00
N TRP A 572 -43.95 -17.18 27.67
CA TRP A 572 -42.65 -16.53 27.49
C TRP A 572 -41.46 -17.48 27.24
N ARG A 573 -41.70 -18.80 27.11
CA ARG A 573 -40.62 -19.81 27.04
C ARG A 573 -39.71 -19.64 25.82
N ALA A 574 -40.28 -19.27 24.67
CA ALA A 574 -39.48 -19.03 23.46
C ALA A 574 -38.52 -17.85 23.67
N GLN A 575 -38.98 -16.81 24.35
CA GLN A 575 -38.23 -15.62 24.68
C GLN A 575 -37.16 -15.90 25.75
N LEU A 576 -37.50 -16.70 26.76
CA LEU A 576 -36.52 -17.18 27.73
C LEU A 576 -35.42 -18.01 27.06
N ASN A 577 -35.75 -18.90 26.13
CA ASN A 577 -34.74 -19.67 25.39
C ASN A 577 -33.85 -18.76 24.52
N ILE A 578 -34.43 -17.77 23.83
CA ILE A 578 -33.68 -16.78 23.05
C ILE A 578 -32.78 -15.95 23.98
N PHE A 579 -33.29 -15.51 25.13
CA PHE A 579 -32.55 -14.72 26.11
C PHE A 579 -31.41 -15.53 26.75
N ILE A 580 -31.65 -16.78 27.15
CA ILE A 580 -30.62 -17.69 27.66
C ILE A 580 -29.54 -17.90 26.59
N GLY A 581 -29.93 -18.13 25.33
CA GLY A 581 -29.00 -18.22 24.21
C GLY A 581 -28.17 -16.95 24.02
N PHE A 582 -28.81 -15.77 24.13
CA PHE A 582 -28.12 -14.48 24.09
C PHE A 582 -27.12 -14.32 25.24
N VAL A 583 -27.50 -14.63 26.48
CA VAL A 583 -26.61 -14.56 27.64
C VAL A 583 -25.41 -15.50 27.46
N ILE A 584 -25.65 -16.76 27.08
CA ILE A 584 -24.57 -17.72 26.84
C ILE A 584 -23.64 -17.22 25.73
N LEU A 585 -24.16 -16.75 24.60
CA LEU A 585 -23.34 -16.32 23.49
C LEU A 585 -22.57 -15.02 23.77
N VAL A 586 -23.28 -13.99 24.22
CA VAL A 586 -22.78 -12.61 24.28
C VAL A 586 -22.09 -12.31 25.61
N TRP A 587 -22.50 -12.94 26.71
CA TRP A 587 -21.93 -12.68 28.04
C TRP A 587 -20.97 -13.76 28.52
N ILE A 588 -21.03 -14.97 27.96
CA ILE A 588 -20.12 -16.06 28.35
C ILE A 588 -19.15 -16.37 27.20
N ILE A 589 -19.61 -16.93 26.09
CA ILE A 589 -18.75 -17.43 25.00
C ILE A 589 -17.92 -16.31 24.37
N THR A 590 -18.56 -15.20 23.96
CA THR A 590 -17.87 -14.10 23.27
C THR A 590 -16.81 -13.44 24.16
N PRO A 591 -17.10 -13.08 25.43
CA PRO A 591 -16.07 -12.54 26.32
C PRO A 591 -14.98 -13.55 26.62
N THR A 592 -15.30 -14.82 26.88
CA THR A 592 -14.27 -15.86 27.10
C THR A 592 -13.37 -16.01 25.87
N ALA A 593 -13.92 -16.06 24.67
CA ALA A 593 -13.13 -16.09 23.44
C ALA A 593 -12.28 -14.83 23.28
N TYR A 594 -12.86 -13.65 23.51
CA TYR A 594 -12.19 -12.37 23.39
C TYR A 594 -11.00 -12.23 24.35
N TYR A 595 -11.22 -12.46 25.65
CA TYR A 595 -10.21 -12.29 26.69
C TYR A 595 -9.15 -13.40 26.69
N ASN A 596 -9.47 -14.60 26.17
CA ASN A 596 -8.47 -15.65 25.89
C ASN A 596 -7.74 -15.46 24.55
N ASN A 597 -8.01 -14.38 23.83
CA ASN A 597 -7.42 -14.08 22.53
C ASN A 597 -7.61 -15.20 21.49
N LEU A 598 -8.75 -15.89 21.53
CA LEU A 598 -9.09 -16.92 20.56
C LEU A 598 -9.16 -16.30 19.16
N TRP A 599 -8.40 -16.83 18.20
CA TRP A 599 -8.30 -16.31 16.83
C TRP A 599 -7.82 -14.86 16.72
N ASN A 600 -6.93 -14.42 17.62
CA ASN A 600 -6.44 -13.04 17.69
C ASN A 600 -7.57 -12.01 17.89
N SER A 601 -8.65 -12.42 18.57
CA SER A 601 -9.83 -11.59 18.79
C SER A 601 -9.55 -10.27 19.48
N LYS A 602 -8.50 -10.16 20.31
CA LYS A 602 -8.14 -8.91 21.02
C LYS A 602 -7.70 -7.78 20.11
N ALA A 603 -7.25 -8.09 18.90
CA ALA A 603 -6.86 -7.07 17.92
C ALA A 603 -8.08 -6.32 17.37
N MET A 604 -9.26 -6.94 17.37
CA MET A 604 -10.48 -6.40 16.78
C MET A 604 -11.45 -5.93 17.88
N PRO A 605 -12.42 -5.05 17.57
CA PRO A 605 -13.51 -4.76 18.51
C PRO A 605 -14.36 -6.01 18.81
N ILE A 606 -14.88 -6.12 20.04
CA ILE A 606 -15.75 -7.22 20.48
C ILE A 606 -16.98 -7.35 19.57
N VAL A 607 -17.53 -6.21 19.13
CA VAL A 607 -18.72 -6.15 18.27
C VAL A 607 -18.42 -5.26 17.07
N SER A 608 -18.58 -5.80 15.87
CA SER A 608 -18.54 -5.02 14.62
C SER A 608 -19.19 -5.82 13.48
N ASN A 609 -19.72 -5.09 12.50
CA ASN A 609 -20.23 -5.61 11.23
C ASN A 609 -19.23 -5.46 10.08
N ARG A 610 -18.02 -4.95 10.35
CA ARG A 610 -16.94 -4.77 9.37
C ARG A 610 -15.98 -5.96 9.40
N VAL A 611 -15.24 -6.09 8.31
CA VAL A 611 -14.13 -7.04 8.17
C VAL A 611 -12.81 -6.37 8.54
N PHE A 612 -11.89 -7.16 9.10
CA PHE A 612 -10.65 -6.67 9.68
C PHE A 612 -9.44 -7.42 9.15
N THR A 613 -8.27 -6.83 9.33
CA THR A 613 -6.97 -7.49 9.13
C THR A 613 -6.55 -8.24 10.41
N VAL A 614 -5.42 -8.95 10.38
CA VAL A 614 -4.88 -9.67 11.55
C VAL A 614 -4.51 -8.74 12.69
N GLU A 615 -4.00 -7.54 12.38
CA GLU A 615 -3.71 -6.50 13.39
C GLU A 615 -4.94 -5.68 13.82
N GLY A 616 -6.14 -5.92 13.27
CA GLY A 616 -7.38 -5.32 13.77
C GLY A 616 -7.84 -4.02 13.09
N TYR A 617 -7.26 -3.67 11.95
CA TYR A 617 -7.67 -2.51 11.15
C TYR A 617 -8.75 -2.88 10.13
N TYR A 618 -9.46 -1.89 9.57
CA TYR A 618 -10.48 -2.13 8.56
C TYR A 618 -9.88 -2.72 7.28
N TYR A 619 -10.43 -3.84 6.83
CA TYR A 619 -10.01 -4.50 5.60
C TYR A 619 -10.66 -3.83 4.38
N ASN A 620 -9.86 -3.39 3.40
CA ASN A 620 -10.39 -2.81 2.17
C ASN A 620 -10.80 -3.90 1.18
N VAL A 621 -12.08 -4.26 1.17
CA VAL A 621 -12.62 -5.32 0.31
C VAL A 621 -12.48 -4.96 -1.18
N ASN A 622 -12.59 -3.68 -1.54
CA ASN A 622 -12.49 -3.25 -2.94
C ASN A 622 -11.08 -3.40 -3.51
N ALA A 623 -10.06 -3.54 -2.65
CA ALA A 623 -8.69 -3.76 -3.08
C ALA A 623 -8.42 -5.19 -3.58
N VAL A 624 -9.29 -6.14 -3.22
CA VAL A 624 -9.16 -7.57 -3.60
C VAL A 624 -10.26 -8.05 -4.54
N LEU A 625 -11.15 -7.16 -4.97
CA LEU A 625 -12.21 -7.44 -5.93
C LEU A 625 -11.92 -6.79 -7.28
N ASP A 626 -12.21 -7.50 -8.38
CA ASP A 626 -12.16 -6.93 -9.72
C ASP A 626 -13.39 -6.04 -10.00
N SER A 627 -13.41 -5.37 -11.16
CA SER A 627 -14.53 -4.54 -11.60
C SER A 627 -15.84 -5.31 -11.84
N ARG A 628 -15.81 -6.64 -11.77
CA ARG A 628 -16.95 -7.57 -11.89
C ARG A 628 -17.31 -8.23 -10.54
N LEU A 629 -16.72 -7.78 -9.42
CA LEU A 629 -16.90 -8.30 -8.07
C LEU A 629 -16.43 -9.75 -7.87
N HIS A 630 -15.55 -10.26 -8.72
CA HIS A 630 -14.83 -11.51 -8.47
C HIS A 630 -13.61 -11.27 -7.59
N LEU A 631 -13.30 -12.27 -6.76
CA LEU A 631 -12.08 -12.27 -5.97
C LEU A 631 -10.88 -12.36 -6.92
N ASN A 632 -10.04 -11.33 -6.91
CA ASN A 632 -8.76 -11.39 -7.57
C ASN A 632 -7.80 -12.16 -6.64
N GLU A 633 -7.58 -13.46 -6.92
CA GLU A 633 -6.76 -14.33 -6.08
C GLU A 633 -5.32 -13.84 -5.92
N THR A 634 -4.76 -13.19 -6.94
CA THR A 634 -3.41 -12.60 -6.81
C THR A 634 -3.47 -11.41 -5.86
N ALA A 635 -4.38 -10.45 -6.06
CA ALA A 635 -4.56 -9.33 -5.14
C ALA A 635 -4.89 -9.79 -3.70
N TYR A 636 -5.69 -10.84 -3.52
CA TYR A 636 -5.99 -11.42 -2.22
C TYR A 636 -4.76 -12.04 -1.56
N ASN A 637 -3.94 -12.79 -2.29
CA ASN A 637 -2.70 -13.37 -1.78
C ASN A 637 -1.66 -12.29 -1.45
N LEU A 638 -1.57 -11.23 -2.28
CA LEU A 638 -0.74 -10.06 -2.04
C LEU A 638 -1.17 -9.29 -0.77
N TYR A 639 -2.48 -9.16 -0.55
CA TYR A 639 -3.06 -8.46 0.59
C TYR A 639 -3.08 -9.32 1.87
N GLY A 640 -3.13 -10.64 1.72
CA GLY A 640 -3.34 -11.64 2.78
C GLY A 640 -2.10 -12.43 3.21
N SER A 641 -0.95 -12.33 2.52
CA SER A 641 0.26 -13.08 2.89
C SER A 641 0.97 -12.48 4.12
N ASN A 642 0.86 -13.16 5.26
CA ASN A 642 1.59 -12.90 6.53
C ASN A 642 3.11 -13.23 6.44
N PHE A 643 3.80 -12.95 5.34
CA PHE A 643 5.20 -13.42 5.23
C PHE A 643 6.23 -12.56 5.99
N PHE A 644 5.85 -11.43 6.59
CA PHE A 644 6.81 -10.57 7.30
C PHE A 644 6.30 -10.08 8.65
N SER A 645 6.58 -10.86 9.68
CA SER A 645 6.69 -10.39 11.05
C SER A 645 8.13 -10.60 11.51
N CYS A 646 9.01 -9.64 11.23
CA CYS A 646 10.15 -9.35 12.09
C CYS A 646 10.80 -8.00 11.75
N SER A 647 10.47 -6.99 12.53
CA SER A 647 11.39 -6.06 13.20
C SER A 647 10.70 -4.72 13.38
N THR A 648 10.59 -4.32 14.64
CA THR A 648 10.19 -3.00 15.14
C THR A 648 10.66 -1.88 14.21
N ILE A 649 9.71 -1.11 13.62
CA ILE A 649 9.77 0.30 13.16
C ILE A 649 8.72 0.61 12.04
N PHE A 650 8.00 -0.36 11.47
CA PHE A 650 7.06 -0.15 10.34
C PHE A 650 5.58 -0.46 10.62
N ASP A 651 5.03 -0.04 11.75
CA ASP A 651 3.65 -0.40 12.13
C ASP A 651 2.53 0.44 11.47
N ASN A 652 2.79 1.28 10.46
CA ASN A 652 1.76 2.24 10.01
C ASN A 652 1.49 2.38 8.51
N LEU A 653 1.81 1.40 7.63
CA LEU A 653 1.34 1.57 6.24
C LEU A 653 0.83 0.40 5.40
N PHE A 654 1.15 -0.87 5.63
CA PHE A 654 0.45 -1.95 4.91
C PHE A 654 0.29 -3.17 5.81
N ILE A 655 -0.72 -3.07 6.65
CA ILE A 655 -1.25 -4.10 7.52
C ILE A 655 -1.78 -5.24 6.63
N SER A 656 -0.95 -6.27 6.46
CA SER A 656 -1.14 -7.36 5.51
C SER A 656 -1.47 -8.63 6.28
N GLY A 657 -2.66 -9.18 6.03
CA GLY A 657 -3.06 -10.45 6.63
C GLY A 657 -4.43 -10.93 6.17
N PRO A 658 -4.73 -12.24 6.33
CA PRO A 658 -5.98 -12.83 5.89
C PRO A 658 -7.18 -12.11 6.51
N LEU A 659 -8.24 -11.93 5.72
CA LEU A 659 -9.48 -11.31 6.16
C LEU A 659 -9.99 -11.99 7.45
N ARG A 660 -10.20 -11.18 8.48
CA ARG A 660 -10.74 -11.58 9.79
C ARG A 660 -12.12 -10.98 10.01
N ILE A 661 -12.89 -11.70 10.80
CA ILE A 661 -14.18 -11.28 11.33
C ILE A 661 -14.13 -11.36 12.85
N THR A 662 -14.93 -10.56 13.53
CA THR A 662 -15.00 -10.57 15.00
C THR A 662 -15.50 -11.93 15.51
N ALA A 663 -15.07 -12.33 16.71
CA ALA A 663 -15.46 -13.60 17.32
C ALA A 663 -17.00 -13.72 17.45
N LEU A 664 -17.67 -12.63 17.85
CA LEU A 664 -19.13 -12.58 17.92
C LEU A 664 -19.77 -12.82 16.55
N PHE A 665 -19.24 -12.19 15.50
CA PHE A 665 -19.75 -12.36 14.14
C PHE A 665 -19.58 -13.81 13.66
N ALA A 666 -18.42 -14.42 13.92
CA ALA A 666 -18.15 -15.82 13.60
C ALA A 666 -19.12 -16.79 14.31
N PHE A 667 -19.31 -16.64 15.62
CA PHE A 667 -20.23 -17.50 16.37
C PHE A 667 -21.69 -17.30 15.94
N LYS A 668 -22.10 -16.05 15.71
CA LYS A 668 -23.45 -15.75 15.19
C LYS A 668 -23.69 -16.46 13.85
N TYR A 669 -22.71 -16.40 12.94
CA TYR A 669 -22.80 -17.04 11.64
C TYR A 669 -22.90 -18.57 11.77
N GLY A 670 -22.05 -19.19 12.59
CA GLY A 670 -22.09 -20.63 12.86
C GLY A 670 -23.43 -21.11 13.42
N ILE A 671 -24.03 -20.36 14.36
CA ILE A 671 -25.35 -20.67 14.91
C ILE A 671 -26.45 -20.58 13.85
N GLN A 672 -26.35 -19.65 12.90
CA GLN A 672 -27.33 -19.54 11.82
C GLN A 672 -27.30 -20.78 10.91
N PHE A 673 -26.12 -21.30 10.54
CA PHE A 673 -26.02 -22.55 9.76
C PHE A 673 -26.57 -23.76 10.54
N ALA A 674 -26.27 -23.84 11.83
CA ALA A 674 -26.84 -24.87 12.70
C ALA A 674 -28.37 -24.75 12.75
N ALA A 675 -28.92 -23.54 12.85
CA ALA A 675 -30.36 -23.30 12.88
C ALA A 675 -31.06 -23.70 11.57
N VAL A 676 -30.46 -23.42 10.40
CA VAL A 676 -30.99 -23.90 9.11
C VAL A 676 -31.02 -25.43 9.08
N THR A 677 -29.92 -26.08 9.49
CA THR A 677 -29.83 -27.54 9.52
C THR A 677 -30.85 -28.14 10.49
N CYS A 678 -30.99 -27.58 11.69
CA CYS A 678 -32.01 -27.97 12.65
C CYS A 678 -33.42 -27.80 12.10
N THR A 679 -33.68 -26.74 11.34
CA THR A 679 -34.99 -26.47 10.73
C THR A 679 -35.30 -27.48 9.63
N LEU A 680 -34.34 -27.80 8.77
CA LEU A 680 -34.45 -28.83 7.73
C LEU A 680 -34.66 -30.22 8.33
N VAL A 681 -33.91 -30.57 9.37
CA VAL A 681 -34.06 -31.84 10.09
C VAL A 681 -35.43 -31.89 10.79
N TYR A 682 -35.85 -30.81 11.43
CA TYR A 682 -37.15 -30.73 12.10
C TYR A 682 -38.31 -30.86 11.11
N THR A 683 -38.25 -30.15 9.98
CA THR A 683 -39.27 -30.25 8.92
C THR A 683 -39.28 -31.64 8.30
N PHE A 684 -38.12 -32.24 8.02
CA PHE A 684 -38.07 -33.63 7.53
C PHE A 684 -38.65 -34.63 8.55
N LEU A 685 -38.38 -34.45 9.84
CA LEU A 685 -38.87 -35.34 10.90
C LEU A 685 -40.37 -35.18 11.22
N ASN A 686 -40.99 -34.06 10.87
CA ASN A 686 -42.38 -33.74 11.21
C ASN A 686 -43.32 -33.58 10.01
N ASP A 687 -42.84 -33.15 8.85
CA ASP A 687 -43.61 -32.97 7.61
C ASP A 687 -43.17 -33.93 6.48
N GLY A 688 -42.13 -34.74 6.69
CA GLY A 688 -41.70 -35.80 5.77
C GLY A 688 -42.67 -36.99 5.79
N ASN A 689 -43.81 -36.84 5.11
CA ASN A 689 -44.60 -37.94 4.57
C ASN A 689 -44.15 -38.28 3.15
#